data_AF-A0A7X7ABN9-F1
#
_entry.id   AF-A0A7X7ABN9-F1
#
_cell.length_a   1.000
_cell.length_b   1.000
_cell.length_c   1.000
_cell.angle_alpha   90.00
_cell.angle_beta   90.00
_cell.angle_gamma   90.00
#
_symmetry.space_group_name_H-M   'P 1'
#
loop_
_entity.id
_entity.type
_entity.pdbx_description
1 polymer ?
#
loop_
_entity_poly.entity_id
_entity_poly.type
_entity_poly.pdbx_seq_one_letter_code
_entity_poly.pdbx_strand_id
1 'polypeptide(L)'
;MDYSEIGAPDFMDKKDISSWALSHVLFLSKKGIIKGDDGKFRPRAISAEQKKASYGTTTREQAIAITVRILNTELKDEKIFSQTIKNDNAQTVGGLNIKGWQLEIPANTFGKDLKFSMEEMTESDSLKLQASNSKILGNVIKLSVDGKENVRLGLPINATIQIPKNQLNGLKADELFYGYYYGGQWNYYMPDSVDIEKGTMSFDLYHFSDIGIFKLSEDGQIKTFAKNMATLQWDAKNQSKNMRNALGKQYDDLFIALGVGVESDRKQLAADLVTYMESAIIDSGGVAPIDALAQMANSASKGKEGMQDFQNKLLEFTGKGLVNVLEQMKNAKPGVYTEKFASSVNVIGNLSSALGSVQGGDNKAALESVGNLLKGLNPAILFGTTALNFLKDKMENTIAGFTQNEIEKAYGAYIGNVNKNGYGSGLEGDIEAIFITLGGGERMTKLNVINGYCKKYGMDPKQLTEAERNKIFSNALKALENNFKKRKIDEAEIGKLQKTEEAFLKAIKDKGLLSSFSYNKFFRDGKGVGKYSVGNRLEKIYKLRDLVLSYVDKDRVSKLSNAEIASLIDQWIFWGEKGDRDGFYKYLRDMGYNEKPGLLNSEGLQVKAETNSSKFAWVQTGKIIEDGKAAVEANNKNGNVWQQSLDGSDGSVKMTYTYIGNDDNWMKKGMNESGQVTWSPPSKTTLYPGDEVSMQMNVAHINNTHKNQAGGWTGLAQIYKIDNNGGQLGAAAYLTDKDGKSSFTSGVGNNYEALSSTVIAKVGQGTQVGEKMAIRVSASGKGMSYRVSYVYTWQGVSN
;
A
#
# COMPACT_ATOMS: atom_id res chain seq x y z
N MET A 1 -7.03 46.61 -36.04
CA MET A 1 -8.43 46.76 -35.58
C MET A 1 -9.10 47.80 -36.47
N ASP A 2 -10.32 47.52 -36.95
CA ASP A 2 -11.14 48.48 -37.70
C ASP A 2 -11.89 49.39 -36.72
N TYR A 3 -11.39 50.63 -36.56
CA TYR A 3 -12.02 51.67 -35.75
C TYR A 3 -13.02 52.52 -36.54
N SER A 4 -13.39 52.12 -37.75
CA SER A 4 -14.34 52.89 -38.56
C SER A 4 -15.76 52.86 -37.97
N GLU A 5 -16.46 53.98 -38.13
CA GLU A 5 -17.88 54.14 -37.76
C GLU A 5 -18.83 53.57 -38.84
N ILE A 6 -18.28 53.05 -39.94
CA ILE A 6 -19.05 52.48 -41.06
C ILE A 6 -19.85 51.28 -40.54
N GLY A 7 -21.17 51.35 -40.67
CA GLY A 7 -22.12 50.33 -40.19
C GLY A 7 -22.60 50.52 -38.74
N ALA A 8 -22.20 51.61 -38.06
CA ALA A 8 -22.73 51.94 -36.74
C ALA A 8 -24.20 52.42 -36.81
N PRO A 9 -25.03 52.17 -35.78
CA PRO A 9 -26.37 52.73 -35.70
C PRO A 9 -26.36 54.26 -35.65
N ASP A 10 -27.34 54.89 -36.29
CA ASP A 10 -27.54 56.34 -36.19
C ASP A 10 -28.50 56.64 -35.04
N PHE A 11 -28.00 57.28 -33.99
CA PHE A 11 -28.79 57.62 -32.80
C PHE A 11 -29.49 58.96 -32.97
N MET A 12 -30.78 59.05 -32.64
CA MET A 12 -31.56 60.29 -32.76
C MET A 12 -31.03 61.44 -31.88
N ASP A 13 -30.35 61.11 -30.78
CA ASP A 13 -29.71 62.03 -29.84
C ASP A 13 -28.19 62.09 -30.02
N LYS A 14 -27.66 61.69 -31.19
CA LYS A 14 -26.23 61.73 -31.52
C LYS A 14 -25.59 63.11 -31.29
N LYS A 15 -26.34 64.19 -31.55
CA LYS A 15 -25.93 65.58 -31.31
C LYS A 15 -25.72 65.92 -29.82
N ASP A 16 -26.34 65.15 -28.93
CA ASP A 16 -26.29 65.34 -27.48
C ASP A 16 -25.16 64.51 -26.85
N ILE A 17 -24.47 63.67 -27.63
CA ILE A 17 -23.29 62.92 -27.23
C ILE A 17 -22.07 63.84 -27.34
N SER A 18 -21.29 63.94 -26.28
CA SER A 18 -20.03 64.70 -26.29
C SER A 18 -19.15 64.29 -27.47
N SER A 19 -18.59 65.27 -28.18
CA SER A 19 -17.78 65.04 -29.39
C SER A 19 -16.60 64.07 -29.17
N TRP A 20 -15.97 64.13 -27.99
CA TRP A 20 -14.89 63.22 -27.61
C TRP A 20 -15.34 61.76 -27.38
N ALA A 21 -16.62 61.53 -27.08
CA ALA A 21 -17.18 60.22 -26.80
C ALA A 21 -17.85 59.58 -28.01
N LEU A 22 -18.22 60.38 -29.02
CA LEU A 22 -19.08 59.95 -30.12
C LEU A 22 -18.49 58.77 -30.91
N SER A 23 -17.22 58.86 -31.33
CA SER A 23 -16.55 57.79 -32.08
C SER A 23 -16.47 56.48 -31.28
N HIS A 24 -16.20 56.57 -29.99
CA HIS A 24 -16.19 55.43 -29.09
C HIS A 24 -17.59 54.81 -28.92
N VAL A 25 -18.63 55.62 -28.80
CA VAL A 25 -20.02 55.14 -28.69
C VAL A 25 -20.46 54.42 -29.97
N LEU A 26 -20.17 55.00 -31.13
CA LEU A 26 -20.50 54.41 -32.43
C LEU A 26 -19.74 53.11 -32.65
N PHE A 27 -18.45 53.08 -32.32
CA PHE A 27 -17.64 51.85 -32.36
C PHE A 27 -18.23 50.75 -31.46
N LEU A 28 -18.45 51.06 -30.18
CA LEU A 28 -19.00 50.10 -29.22
C LEU A 28 -20.39 49.60 -29.62
N SER A 29 -21.21 50.46 -30.24
CA SER A 29 -22.53 50.06 -30.70
C SER A 29 -22.51 49.25 -31.99
N LYS A 30 -21.65 49.59 -32.96
CA LYS A 30 -21.34 48.75 -34.14
C LYS A 30 -20.94 47.34 -33.73
N LYS A 31 -20.13 47.23 -32.66
CA LYS A 31 -19.68 45.95 -32.09
C LYS A 31 -20.75 45.25 -31.24
N GLY A 32 -21.94 45.82 -31.08
CA GLY A 32 -23.03 45.25 -30.28
C GLY A 32 -22.78 45.23 -28.77
N ILE A 33 -21.73 45.90 -28.30
CA ILE A 33 -21.32 45.94 -26.88
C ILE A 33 -22.35 46.76 -26.09
N ILE A 34 -22.70 47.93 -26.62
CA ILE A 34 -23.74 48.80 -26.09
C ILE A 34 -24.88 48.91 -27.12
N LYS A 35 -26.11 49.02 -26.61
CA LYS A 35 -27.30 49.27 -27.42
C LYS A 35 -27.93 50.57 -26.91
N GLY A 36 -28.44 51.38 -27.84
CA GLY A 36 -29.37 52.43 -27.49
C GLY A 36 -30.72 51.87 -27.05
N ASP A 37 -31.59 52.75 -26.59
CA ASP A 37 -32.98 52.46 -26.27
C ASP A 37 -33.89 53.41 -27.05
N ASP A 38 -34.90 52.86 -27.74
CA ASP A 38 -35.83 53.60 -28.60
C ASP A 38 -35.13 54.51 -29.63
N GLY A 39 -34.11 53.97 -30.31
CA GLY A 39 -33.31 54.71 -31.31
C GLY A 39 -32.42 55.83 -30.75
N LYS A 40 -32.29 55.95 -29.42
CA LYS A 40 -31.45 56.95 -28.73
C LYS A 40 -30.32 56.27 -27.96
N PHE A 41 -29.14 56.88 -27.89
CA PHE A 41 -28.04 56.44 -27.05
C PHE A 41 -28.28 56.74 -25.56
N ARG A 42 -28.90 57.89 -25.27
CA ARG A 42 -29.15 58.45 -23.93
C ARG A 42 -27.87 58.87 -23.18
N PRO A 43 -27.16 59.92 -23.63
CA PRO A 43 -26.05 60.50 -22.88
C PRO A 43 -26.55 61.19 -21.59
N ARG A 44 -25.62 61.61 -20.72
CA ARG A 44 -25.91 62.25 -19.43
C ARG A 44 -27.00 63.32 -19.58
N ALA A 45 -28.04 63.25 -18.74
CA ALA A 45 -29.08 64.27 -18.67
C ALA A 45 -28.52 65.70 -18.45
N ILE A 46 -28.83 66.60 -19.39
CA ILE A 46 -28.47 68.02 -19.35
C ILE A 46 -29.67 68.93 -19.07
N SER A 47 -30.91 68.54 -19.41
CA SER A 47 -32.13 69.27 -19.06
C SER A 47 -32.79 68.80 -17.76
N ALA A 48 -33.66 69.64 -17.18
CA ALA A 48 -34.42 69.29 -15.97
C ALA A 48 -35.38 68.11 -16.24
N GLU A 49 -35.97 68.07 -17.43
CA GLU A 49 -36.87 67.02 -17.91
C GLU A 49 -36.12 65.69 -18.06
N GLN A 50 -34.90 65.71 -18.62
CA GLN A 50 -34.04 64.53 -18.75
C GLN A 50 -33.64 63.96 -17.38
N LYS A 51 -33.31 64.83 -16.41
CA LYS A 51 -32.96 64.40 -15.04
C LYS A 51 -34.15 63.74 -14.34
N LYS A 52 -35.36 64.27 -14.54
CA LYS A 52 -36.60 63.72 -13.97
C LYS A 52 -36.99 62.35 -14.58
N ALA A 53 -36.59 62.10 -15.83
CA ALA A 53 -36.85 60.85 -16.55
C ALA A 53 -35.74 59.79 -16.38
N SER A 54 -34.76 60.01 -15.50
CA SER A 54 -33.58 59.14 -15.36
C SER A 54 -32.82 58.92 -16.68
N TYR A 55 -32.77 59.95 -17.53
CA TYR A 55 -32.11 59.90 -18.82
C TYR A 55 -30.59 59.80 -18.67
N GLY A 56 -30.00 58.74 -19.22
CA GLY A 56 -28.54 58.59 -19.31
C GLY A 56 -27.82 58.26 -18.00
N THR A 57 -28.46 57.49 -17.11
CA THR A 57 -27.79 56.93 -15.93
C THR A 57 -27.44 55.46 -16.18
N THR A 58 -26.15 55.16 -16.36
CA THR A 58 -25.62 53.79 -16.35
C THR A 58 -25.45 53.32 -14.91
N THR A 59 -26.08 52.23 -14.50
CA THR A 59 -25.86 51.67 -13.16
C THR A 59 -24.47 51.04 -13.06
N ARG A 60 -24.00 50.79 -11.83
CA ARG A 60 -22.71 50.12 -11.59
C ARG A 60 -22.65 48.74 -12.28
N GLU A 61 -23.75 48.00 -12.24
CA GLU A 61 -23.90 46.67 -12.83
C GLU A 61 -23.84 46.74 -14.36
N GLN A 62 -24.49 47.75 -14.96
CA GLN A 62 -24.43 47.99 -16.40
C GLN A 62 -23.02 48.38 -16.85
N ALA A 63 -22.31 49.22 -16.08
CA ALA A 63 -20.92 49.57 -16.37
C ALA A 63 -20.00 48.32 -16.35
N ILE A 64 -20.16 47.46 -15.33
CA ILE A 64 -19.43 46.18 -15.25
C ILE A 64 -19.77 45.28 -16.43
N ALA A 65 -21.05 45.16 -16.79
CA ALA A 65 -21.49 44.36 -17.94
C ALA A 65 -20.90 44.86 -19.27
N ILE A 66 -20.80 46.19 -19.45
CA ILE A 66 -20.16 46.80 -20.63
C ILE A 66 -18.68 46.43 -20.66
N THR A 67 -17.94 46.56 -19.55
CA THR A 67 -16.54 46.14 -19.46
C THR A 67 -16.37 44.66 -19.83
N VAL A 68 -17.21 43.77 -19.30
CA VAL A 68 -17.18 42.34 -19.62
C VAL A 68 -17.46 42.08 -21.10
N ARG A 69 -18.38 42.82 -21.72
CA ARG A 69 -18.66 42.69 -23.17
C ARG A 69 -17.51 43.20 -24.03
N ILE A 70 -16.89 44.32 -23.67
CA ILE A 70 -15.69 44.82 -24.37
C ILE A 70 -14.60 43.75 -24.35
N LEU A 71 -14.30 43.20 -23.17
CA LEU A 71 -13.30 42.14 -23.01
C LEU A 71 -13.67 40.88 -23.82
N ASN A 72 -14.95 40.49 -23.84
CA ASN A 72 -15.38 39.31 -24.60
C ASN A 72 -15.44 39.53 -26.11
N THR A 73 -15.61 40.76 -26.60
CA THR A 73 -15.80 41.02 -28.05
C THR A 73 -14.46 41.32 -28.73
N GLU A 74 -13.61 42.16 -28.12
CA GLU A 74 -12.37 42.59 -28.77
C GLU A 74 -11.18 41.67 -28.47
N LEU A 75 -11.16 40.97 -27.33
CA LEU A 75 -10.05 40.09 -26.98
C LEU A 75 -10.29 38.61 -27.34
N LYS A 76 -11.53 38.15 -27.61
CA LYS A 76 -11.75 36.75 -28.05
C LYS A 76 -11.45 36.53 -29.53
N ASP A 77 -11.67 37.54 -30.38
CA ASP A 77 -11.58 37.37 -31.84
C ASP A 77 -10.16 37.50 -32.40
N GLU A 78 -9.17 37.89 -31.57
CA GLU A 78 -7.76 37.87 -31.96
C GLU A 78 -7.22 36.44 -32.03
N LYS A 79 -7.26 35.86 -33.24
CA LYS A 79 -6.67 34.54 -33.56
C LYS A 79 -5.17 34.47 -33.34
N ILE A 80 -4.48 35.62 -33.32
CA ILE A 80 -3.05 35.69 -33.03
C ILE A 80 -2.86 36.55 -31.78
N PHE A 81 -2.29 35.96 -30.74
CA PHE A 81 -1.86 36.64 -29.53
C PHE A 81 -0.34 36.73 -29.52
N SER A 82 0.22 37.84 -29.04
CA SER A 82 1.66 37.97 -28.85
C SER A 82 1.99 38.79 -27.60
N GLN A 83 3.00 38.34 -26.86
CA GLN A 83 3.45 38.98 -25.62
C GLN A 83 4.96 38.75 -25.43
N THR A 84 5.66 39.74 -24.89
CA THR A 84 7.04 39.56 -24.42
C THR A 84 7.02 38.81 -23.08
N ILE A 85 7.72 37.68 -23.03
CA ILE A 85 7.92 36.89 -21.81
C ILE A 85 9.27 37.24 -21.22
N LYS A 86 9.27 37.68 -19.97
CA LYS A 86 10.48 37.95 -19.20
C LYS A 86 11.12 36.66 -18.69
N ASN A 87 12.44 36.56 -18.71
CA ASN A 87 13.08 35.33 -18.25
C ASN A 87 13.12 35.22 -16.72
N ASP A 88 13.27 36.33 -16.01
CA ASP A 88 13.57 36.35 -14.57
C ASP A 88 12.36 36.15 -13.66
N ASN A 89 11.14 36.18 -14.21
CA ASN A 89 9.90 36.16 -13.44
C ASN A 89 8.92 35.10 -13.95
N ALA A 90 8.22 34.46 -13.01
CA ALA A 90 7.08 33.62 -13.34
C ALA A 90 5.95 34.50 -13.90
N GLN A 91 5.31 34.06 -14.98
CA GLN A 91 4.31 34.83 -15.70
C GLN A 91 3.15 33.95 -16.12
N THR A 92 1.93 34.46 -15.92
CA THR A 92 0.72 33.89 -16.51
C THR A 92 0.47 34.58 -17.85
N VAL A 93 0.29 33.79 -18.90
CA VAL A 93 0.08 34.25 -20.28
C VAL A 93 -1.27 33.76 -20.79
N GLY A 94 -1.97 34.60 -21.55
CA GLY A 94 -3.33 34.32 -22.00
C GLY A 94 -4.36 34.70 -20.93
N GLY A 95 -5.30 33.80 -20.65
CA GLY A 95 -6.29 33.97 -19.60
C GLY A 95 -7.54 33.14 -19.89
N LEU A 96 -7.81 32.16 -19.04
CA LEU A 96 -8.80 31.12 -19.32
C LEU A 96 -10.21 31.65 -19.64
N ASN A 97 -10.67 32.66 -18.90
CA ASN A 97 -12.01 33.26 -19.09
C ASN A 97 -12.12 34.12 -20.36
N ILE A 98 -10.99 34.61 -20.87
CA ILE A 98 -10.93 35.53 -22.00
C ILE A 98 -10.58 34.75 -23.26
N LYS A 99 -9.43 34.07 -23.28
CA LYS A 99 -8.87 33.41 -24.45
C LYS A 99 -9.18 31.92 -24.54
N GLY A 100 -9.78 31.31 -23.51
CA GLY A 100 -10.02 29.86 -23.47
C GLY A 100 -8.76 29.02 -23.23
N TRP A 101 -7.61 29.66 -23.00
CA TRP A 101 -6.37 29.00 -22.60
C TRP A 101 -5.57 29.91 -21.67
N GLN A 102 -4.68 29.30 -20.90
CA GLN A 102 -3.78 29.97 -19.97
C GLN A 102 -2.49 29.15 -19.86
N LEU A 103 -1.35 29.84 -19.90
CA LEU A 103 -0.04 29.25 -19.68
C LEU A 103 0.56 29.83 -18.40
N GLU A 104 0.95 28.97 -17.48
CA GLU A 104 1.79 29.35 -16.34
C GLU A 104 3.24 29.08 -16.71
N ILE A 105 3.99 30.14 -16.97
CA ILE A 105 5.38 30.09 -17.38
C ILE A 105 6.26 30.35 -16.16
N PRO A 106 7.02 29.35 -15.67
CA PRO A 106 7.96 29.56 -14.58
C PRO A 106 9.09 30.52 -14.97
N ALA A 107 9.68 31.18 -13.96
CA ALA A 107 10.92 31.92 -14.16
C ALA A 107 12.02 30.98 -14.70
N ASN A 108 12.88 31.52 -15.56
CA ASN A 108 14.02 30.87 -16.20
C ASN A 108 13.67 29.80 -17.24
N THR A 109 12.45 29.80 -17.78
CA THR A 109 12.02 28.84 -18.80
C THR A 109 12.80 28.95 -20.12
N PHE A 110 13.27 30.15 -20.50
CA PHE A 110 13.82 30.41 -21.84
C PHE A 110 15.27 30.92 -21.88
N GLY A 111 15.89 31.15 -20.72
CA GLY A 111 17.25 31.66 -20.58
C GLY A 111 17.45 33.14 -20.94
N LYS A 112 16.49 33.77 -21.63
CA LYS A 112 16.46 35.19 -22.00
C LYS A 112 15.02 35.66 -22.24
N ASP A 113 14.82 36.97 -22.25
CA ASP A 113 13.54 37.56 -22.66
C ASP A 113 13.25 37.20 -24.13
N LEU A 114 11.99 36.88 -24.43
CA LEU A 114 11.58 36.54 -25.79
C LEU A 114 10.15 36.98 -26.11
N LYS A 115 9.80 36.99 -27.40
CA LYS A 115 8.45 37.29 -27.88
C LYS A 115 7.69 35.99 -28.10
N PHE A 116 6.75 35.69 -27.21
CA PHE A 116 5.81 34.59 -27.38
C PHE A 116 4.69 34.97 -28.35
N SER A 117 4.26 33.99 -29.14
CA SER A 117 3.10 34.11 -30.01
C SER A 117 2.27 32.82 -29.96
N MET A 118 0.95 33.00 -29.93
CA MET A 118 -0.05 31.93 -29.98
C MET A 118 -0.97 32.21 -31.17
N GLU A 119 -1.19 31.22 -32.03
CA GLU A 119 -2.17 31.29 -33.12
C GLU A 119 -3.23 30.19 -32.94
N GLU A 120 -4.49 30.58 -32.90
CA GLU A 120 -5.62 29.63 -32.91
C GLU A 120 -6.06 29.38 -34.37
N MET A 121 -5.92 28.13 -34.82
CA MET A 121 -6.35 27.73 -36.15
C MET A 121 -7.87 27.87 -36.31
N THR A 122 -8.32 27.99 -37.55
CA THR A 122 -9.76 27.91 -37.84
C THR A 122 -10.29 26.51 -37.56
N GLU A 123 -11.61 26.40 -37.29
CA GLU A 123 -12.27 25.09 -37.16
C GLU A 123 -12.05 24.22 -38.41
N SER A 124 -12.18 24.81 -39.60
CA SER A 124 -11.97 24.11 -40.87
C SER A 124 -10.54 23.61 -41.05
N ASP A 125 -9.53 24.37 -40.61
CA ASP A 125 -8.14 23.94 -40.72
C ASP A 125 -7.78 22.90 -39.66
N SER A 126 -8.32 23.05 -38.45
CA SER A 126 -8.18 22.07 -37.38
C SER A 126 -8.75 20.70 -37.79
N LEU A 127 -9.93 20.68 -38.42
CA LEU A 127 -10.58 19.45 -38.88
C LEU A 127 -9.80 18.73 -39.99
N LYS A 128 -9.01 19.44 -40.82
CA LYS A 128 -8.13 18.81 -41.83
C LYS A 128 -7.03 17.97 -41.18
N LEU A 129 -6.67 18.26 -39.93
CA LEU A 129 -5.65 17.53 -39.18
C LEU A 129 -6.23 16.34 -38.40
N GLN A 130 -7.56 16.15 -38.37
CA GLN A 130 -8.17 15.07 -37.58
C GLN A 130 -7.77 13.68 -38.10
N ALA A 131 -7.32 12.81 -37.19
CA ALA A 131 -7.04 11.41 -37.50
C ALA A 131 -8.31 10.56 -37.41
N SER A 132 -8.37 9.44 -38.13
CA SER A 132 -9.54 8.56 -38.16
C SER A 132 -9.91 7.94 -36.80
N ASN A 133 -8.94 7.80 -35.90
CA ASN A 133 -9.10 7.20 -34.58
C ASN A 133 -9.32 8.23 -33.46
N SER A 134 -9.51 9.51 -33.80
CA SER A 134 -9.71 10.60 -32.84
C SER A 134 -10.75 11.61 -33.32
N LYS A 135 -11.34 12.31 -32.35
CA LYS A 135 -12.19 13.47 -32.58
C LYS A 135 -11.51 14.68 -31.97
N ILE A 136 -11.23 15.70 -32.77
CA ILE A 136 -10.76 17.00 -32.27
C ILE A 136 -11.91 17.69 -31.55
N LEU A 137 -11.66 18.19 -30.34
CA LEU A 137 -12.69 18.80 -29.48
C LEU A 137 -12.65 20.34 -29.48
N GLY A 138 -11.68 20.97 -30.13
CA GLY A 138 -11.53 22.42 -30.22
C GLY A 138 -10.52 22.81 -31.29
N ASN A 139 -10.27 24.11 -31.45
CA ASN A 139 -9.29 24.57 -32.42
C ASN A 139 -7.87 24.16 -32.01
N VAL A 140 -7.04 23.87 -33.01
CA VAL A 140 -5.61 23.61 -32.80
C VAL A 140 -4.90 24.93 -32.49
N ILE A 141 -4.07 24.93 -31.46
CA ILE A 141 -3.29 26.08 -31.01
C ILE A 141 -1.84 25.89 -31.46
N LYS A 142 -1.30 26.85 -32.20
CA LYS A 142 0.11 26.91 -32.55
C LYS A 142 0.84 27.80 -31.57
N LEU A 143 1.92 27.28 -30.98
CA LEU A 143 2.77 28.03 -30.07
C LEU A 143 4.14 28.30 -30.73
N SER A 144 4.62 29.54 -30.64
CA SER A 144 5.93 29.93 -31.14
C SER A 144 6.59 30.99 -30.26
N VAL A 145 7.92 31.08 -30.35
CA VAL A 145 8.70 32.16 -29.70
C VAL A 145 9.71 32.73 -30.68
N ASP A 146 9.82 34.06 -30.73
CA ASP A 146 10.65 34.80 -31.70
C ASP A 146 10.43 34.31 -33.15
N GLY A 147 9.19 33.94 -33.49
CA GLY A 147 8.81 33.39 -34.80
C GLY A 147 9.29 31.96 -35.08
N LYS A 148 9.83 31.26 -34.08
CA LYS A 148 10.26 29.85 -34.19
C LYS A 148 9.22 28.93 -33.57
N GLU A 149 8.83 27.90 -34.33
CA GLU A 149 8.04 26.76 -33.86
C GLU A 149 8.96 25.66 -33.31
N ASN A 150 8.39 24.63 -32.65
CA ASN A 150 9.11 23.44 -32.18
C ASN A 150 10.22 23.74 -31.16
N VAL A 151 10.03 24.77 -30.35
CA VAL A 151 11.02 25.22 -29.36
C VAL A 151 10.86 24.43 -28.06
N ARG A 152 11.91 23.68 -27.67
CA ARG A 152 11.99 23.01 -26.37
C ARG A 152 12.11 24.04 -25.25
N LEU A 153 11.38 23.82 -24.17
CA LEU A 153 11.33 24.68 -23.00
C LEU A 153 12.36 24.22 -21.96
N GLY A 154 12.96 25.17 -21.23
CA GLY A 154 13.85 24.83 -20.11
C GLY A 154 13.10 24.28 -18.91
N LEU A 155 11.90 24.77 -18.65
CA LEU A 155 10.99 24.22 -17.65
C LEU A 155 9.65 23.87 -18.28
N PRO A 156 8.94 22.86 -17.75
CA PRO A 156 7.56 22.64 -18.15
C PRO A 156 6.73 23.90 -17.89
N ILE A 157 5.96 24.28 -18.90
CA ILE A 157 4.92 25.30 -18.78
C ILE A 157 3.61 24.56 -18.51
N ASN A 158 2.92 24.91 -17.43
CA ASN A 158 1.59 24.34 -17.21
C ASN A 158 0.59 25.04 -18.13
N ALA A 159 0.01 24.30 -19.06
CA ALA A 159 -1.08 24.78 -19.90
C ALA A 159 -2.41 24.36 -19.30
N THR A 160 -3.37 25.29 -19.25
CA THR A 160 -4.78 25.01 -18.96
C THR A 160 -5.63 25.47 -20.13
N ILE A 161 -6.41 24.57 -20.71
CA ILE A 161 -7.26 24.81 -21.88
C ILE A 161 -8.72 24.58 -21.51
N GLN A 162 -9.59 25.48 -21.98
CA GLN A 162 -11.04 25.37 -21.91
C GLN A 162 -11.53 24.45 -23.03
N ILE A 163 -12.21 23.38 -22.64
CA ILE A 163 -12.94 22.50 -23.55
C ILE A 163 -14.22 23.24 -23.98
N PRO A 164 -14.54 23.29 -25.28
CA PRO A 164 -15.76 23.92 -25.77
C PRO A 164 -17.01 23.34 -25.13
N LYS A 165 -17.90 24.23 -24.64
CA LYS A 165 -19.08 23.84 -23.84
C LYS A 165 -20.01 22.87 -24.57
N ASN A 166 -20.13 23.00 -25.89
CA ASN A 166 -20.94 22.10 -26.73
C ASN A 166 -20.35 20.68 -26.84
N GLN A 167 -19.07 20.48 -26.51
CA GLN A 167 -18.39 19.18 -26.54
C GLN A 167 -18.40 18.47 -25.18
N LEU A 168 -18.79 19.16 -24.09
CA LEU A 168 -18.76 18.60 -22.73
C LEU A 168 -19.85 17.55 -22.47
N ASN A 169 -20.96 17.60 -23.21
CA ASN A 169 -22.09 16.71 -22.96
C ASN A 169 -21.71 15.24 -23.23
N GLY A 170 -21.84 14.38 -22.21
CA GLY A 170 -21.50 12.96 -22.29
C GLY A 170 -19.99 12.65 -22.36
N LEU A 171 -19.13 13.66 -22.21
CA LEU A 171 -17.68 13.49 -22.21
C LEU A 171 -17.20 13.02 -20.84
N LYS A 172 -16.37 11.98 -20.81
CA LYS A 172 -15.77 11.48 -19.56
C LYS A 172 -14.32 11.94 -19.45
N ALA A 173 -13.87 12.16 -18.22
CA ALA A 173 -12.51 12.63 -17.97
C ALA A 173 -11.43 11.64 -18.45
N ASP A 174 -11.72 10.33 -18.43
CA ASP A 174 -10.84 9.26 -18.91
C ASP A 174 -10.84 9.08 -20.45
N GLU A 175 -11.62 9.86 -21.18
CA GLU A 175 -11.65 9.86 -22.65
C GLU A 175 -10.86 11.02 -23.27
N LEU A 176 -10.36 11.93 -22.43
CA LEU A 176 -9.78 13.19 -22.81
C LEU A 176 -8.25 13.11 -22.93
N PHE A 177 -7.74 13.56 -24.08
CA PHE A 177 -6.33 13.57 -24.41
C PHE A 177 -5.94 14.93 -24.98
N TYR A 178 -4.68 15.28 -24.82
CA TYR A 178 -4.06 16.32 -25.63
C TYR A 178 -3.10 15.66 -26.62
N GLY A 179 -2.78 16.35 -27.69
CA GLY A 179 -1.86 15.85 -28.69
C GLY A 179 -0.94 16.93 -29.20
N TYR A 180 0.23 16.51 -29.66
CA TYR A 180 1.12 17.34 -30.44
C TYR A 180 1.16 16.85 -31.89
N TYR A 181 1.11 17.78 -32.84
CA TYR A 181 1.19 17.46 -34.26
C TYR A 181 2.63 17.55 -34.75
N TYR A 182 3.19 16.43 -35.20
CA TYR A 182 4.58 16.34 -35.65
C TYR A 182 4.71 15.37 -36.82
N GLY A 183 5.44 15.80 -37.86
CA GLY A 183 5.71 14.97 -39.05
C GLY A 183 4.46 14.34 -39.67
N GLY A 184 3.40 15.14 -39.79
CA GLY A 184 2.15 14.74 -40.41
C GLY A 184 1.23 13.85 -39.55
N GLN A 185 1.52 13.64 -38.27
CA GLN A 185 0.69 12.82 -37.40
C GLN A 185 0.57 13.38 -35.98
N TRP A 186 -0.51 13.00 -35.28
CA TRP A 186 -0.71 13.32 -33.87
C TRP A 186 -0.04 12.28 -32.97
N ASN A 187 0.65 12.76 -31.95
CA ASN A 187 1.06 11.96 -30.80
C ASN A 187 0.20 12.37 -29.60
N TYR A 188 -0.55 11.41 -29.04
CA TYR A 188 -1.50 11.66 -27.97
C TYR A 188 -0.92 11.38 -26.58
N TYR A 189 -1.33 12.17 -25.61
CA TYR A 189 -0.86 12.12 -24.23
C TYR A 189 -2.03 12.35 -23.27
N MET A 190 -1.90 11.78 -22.06
CA MET A 190 -2.87 11.96 -20.99
C MET A 190 -2.68 13.32 -20.31
N PRO A 191 -3.74 14.09 -20.06
CA PRO A 191 -3.62 15.33 -19.29
C PRO A 191 -3.27 15.05 -17.83
N ASP A 192 -2.58 16.00 -17.20
CA ASP A 192 -2.25 15.91 -15.77
C ASP A 192 -3.50 16.01 -14.90
N SER A 193 -4.46 16.84 -15.32
CA SER A 193 -5.76 16.94 -14.66
C SER A 193 -6.89 17.39 -15.60
N VAL A 194 -8.10 16.93 -15.30
CA VAL A 194 -9.35 17.32 -15.95
C VAL A 194 -10.36 17.75 -14.89
N ASP A 195 -11.00 18.89 -15.14
CA ASP A 195 -12.19 19.38 -14.45
C ASP A 195 -13.35 19.35 -15.45
N ILE A 196 -14.18 18.30 -15.42
CA ILE A 196 -15.31 18.18 -16.35
C ILE A 196 -16.39 19.23 -16.04
N GLU A 197 -16.58 19.60 -14.76
CA GLU A 197 -17.60 20.58 -14.36
C GLU A 197 -17.26 21.98 -14.87
N LYS A 198 -15.99 22.38 -14.76
CA LYS A 198 -15.51 23.64 -15.35
C LYS A 198 -15.22 23.53 -16.84
N GLY A 199 -15.15 22.30 -17.35
CA GLY A 199 -14.77 22.01 -18.73
C GLY A 199 -13.33 22.42 -19.03
N THR A 200 -12.39 22.16 -18.11
CA THR A 200 -11.00 22.56 -18.26
C THR A 200 -10.07 21.36 -18.18
N MET A 201 -8.99 21.40 -18.95
CA MET A 201 -7.93 20.41 -18.93
C MET A 201 -6.60 21.11 -18.68
N SER A 202 -5.77 20.55 -17.80
CA SER A 202 -4.42 21.04 -17.57
C SER A 202 -3.37 19.97 -17.86
N PHE A 203 -2.26 20.37 -18.46
CA PHE A 203 -1.12 19.52 -18.77
C PHE A 203 0.18 20.31 -18.90
N ASP A 204 1.30 19.65 -18.65
CA ASP A 204 2.62 20.25 -18.81
C ASP A 204 3.11 20.18 -20.27
N LEU A 205 3.53 21.35 -20.77
CA LEU A 205 4.18 21.55 -22.05
C LEU A 205 5.69 21.57 -21.87
N TYR A 206 6.41 20.80 -22.68
CA TYR A 206 7.88 20.73 -22.67
C TYR A 206 8.53 21.26 -23.95
N HIS A 207 7.69 21.51 -24.96
CA HIS A 207 8.05 22.22 -26.17
C HIS A 207 6.82 22.94 -26.70
N PHE A 208 7.05 23.96 -27.51
CA PHE A 208 6.02 24.63 -28.26
C PHE A 208 5.86 23.99 -29.63
N SER A 209 4.62 23.68 -30.00
CA SER A 209 4.20 23.18 -31.30
C SER A 209 2.68 23.30 -31.40
N ASP A 210 2.14 22.72 -32.46
CA ASP A 210 0.71 22.58 -32.70
C ASP A 210 0.11 21.61 -31.67
N ILE A 211 -0.80 22.14 -30.85
CA ILE A 211 -1.45 21.43 -29.76
C ILE A 211 -2.94 21.32 -30.06
N GLY A 212 -3.47 20.11 -29.91
CA GLY A 212 -4.90 19.83 -30.01
C GLY A 212 -5.44 19.13 -28.77
N ILE A 213 -6.75 19.23 -28.57
CA ILE A 213 -7.51 18.46 -27.58
C ILE A 213 -8.39 17.44 -28.28
N PHE A 214 -8.42 16.22 -27.75
CA PHE A 214 -9.01 15.06 -28.42
C PHE A 214 -9.88 14.22 -27.51
N LYS A 215 -10.90 13.62 -28.11
CA LYS A 215 -11.50 12.36 -27.65
C LYS A 215 -10.99 11.25 -28.56
N LEU A 216 -10.25 10.29 -28.02
CA LEU A 216 -9.80 9.13 -28.78
C LEU A 216 -10.90 8.06 -28.87
N SER A 217 -10.86 7.22 -29.90
CA SER A 217 -11.58 5.94 -29.92
C SER A 217 -11.17 5.07 -28.72
N GLU A 218 -12.05 4.19 -28.25
CA GLU A 218 -11.77 3.35 -27.07
C GLU A 218 -10.46 2.55 -27.22
N ASP A 219 -10.25 1.92 -28.38
CA ASP A 219 -9.00 1.23 -28.72
C ASP A 219 -7.79 2.17 -28.67
N GLY A 220 -7.94 3.41 -29.13
CA GLY A 220 -6.90 4.44 -29.06
C GLY A 220 -6.57 4.85 -27.62
N GLN A 221 -7.58 4.94 -26.75
CA GLN A 221 -7.39 5.22 -25.33
C GLN A 221 -6.63 4.08 -24.66
N ILE A 222 -7.09 2.84 -24.86
CA ILE A 222 -6.48 1.62 -24.30
C ILE A 222 -5.03 1.48 -24.75
N LYS A 223 -4.75 1.65 -26.04
CA LYS A 223 -3.37 1.55 -26.57
C LYS A 223 -2.45 2.62 -25.98
N THR A 224 -2.93 3.87 -25.85
CA THR A 224 -2.15 4.95 -25.23
C THR A 224 -1.85 4.65 -23.76
N PHE A 225 -2.85 4.19 -23.00
CA PHE A 225 -2.66 3.79 -21.60
C PHE A 225 -1.70 2.59 -21.47
N ALA A 226 -1.89 1.56 -22.30
CA ALA A 226 -1.12 0.32 -22.26
C ALA A 226 0.34 0.56 -22.59
N LYS A 227 0.64 1.39 -23.59
CA LYS A 227 2.01 1.77 -23.93
C LYS A 227 2.72 2.36 -22.71
N ASN A 228 2.10 3.34 -22.04
CA ASN A 228 2.69 4.00 -20.89
C ASN A 228 2.87 3.03 -19.71
N MET A 229 1.85 2.22 -19.42
CA MET A 229 1.93 1.24 -18.33
C MET A 229 2.95 0.14 -18.60
N ALA A 230 3.08 -0.34 -19.84
CA ALA A 230 4.05 -1.35 -20.21
C ALA A 230 5.49 -0.87 -20.02
N THR A 231 5.80 0.38 -20.41
CA THR A 231 7.14 0.94 -20.17
C THR A 231 7.42 1.13 -18.68
N LEU A 232 6.45 1.60 -17.89
CA LEU A 232 6.59 1.74 -16.43
C LEU A 232 6.81 0.38 -15.75
N GLN A 233 6.04 -0.63 -16.14
CA GLN A 233 6.17 -2.00 -15.60
C GLN A 233 7.49 -2.66 -16.01
N TRP A 234 7.93 -2.46 -17.26
CA TRP A 234 9.23 -2.91 -17.73
C TRP A 234 10.37 -2.27 -16.95
N ASP A 235 10.31 -0.96 -16.73
CA ASP A 235 11.33 -0.23 -15.98
C ASP A 235 11.37 -0.69 -14.52
N ALA A 236 10.20 -0.79 -13.85
CA ALA A 236 10.09 -1.32 -12.50
C ALA A 236 10.66 -2.74 -12.37
N LYS A 237 10.32 -3.64 -13.31
CA LYS A 237 10.84 -5.02 -13.35
C LYS A 237 12.37 -5.05 -13.50
N ASN A 238 12.94 -4.19 -14.33
CA ASN A 238 14.38 -4.09 -14.49
C ASN A 238 15.06 -3.51 -13.25
N GLN A 239 14.46 -2.51 -12.60
CA GLN A 239 14.95 -1.98 -11.33
C GLN A 239 14.99 -3.07 -10.24
N SER A 240 13.90 -3.84 -10.08
CA SER A 240 13.85 -4.97 -9.14
C SER A 240 14.87 -6.05 -9.48
N LYS A 241 15.08 -6.34 -10.78
CA LYS A 241 16.11 -7.30 -11.21
C LYS A 241 17.51 -6.81 -10.85
N ASN A 242 17.80 -5.53 -11.04
CA ASN A 242 19.10 -4.94 -10.70
C ASN A 242 19.36 -5.02 -9.18
N MET A 243 18.34 -4.72 -8.37
CA MET A 243 18.46 -4.83 -6.92
C MET A 243 18.64 -6.27 -6.46
N ARG A 244 17.89 -7.22 -7.03
CA ARG A 244 18.11 -8.67 -6.79
C ARG A 244 19.50 -9.12 -7.19
N ASN A 245 20.04 -8.65 -8.31
CA ASN A 245 21.39 -9.00 -8.72
C ASN A 245 22.45 -8.45 -7.75
N ALA A 246 22.25 -7.22 -7.25
CA ALA A 246 23.20 -6.57 -6.35
C ALA A 246 23.15 -7.13 -4.93
N LEU A 247 21.96 -7.37 -4.38
CA LEU A 247 21.75 -7.76 -2.98
C LEU A 247 21.42 -9.24 -2.79
N GLY A 248 21.03 -9.94 -3.86
CA GLY A 248 20.47 -11.30 -3.78
C GLY A 248 21.43 -12.31 -3.19
N LYS A 249 22.73 -12.25 -3.53
CA LYS A 249 23.75 -13.11 -2.89
C LYS A 249 23.81 -12.88 -1.37
N GLN A 250 23.68 -11.62 -0.94
CA GLN A 250 23.86 -11.28 0.48
C GLN A 250 22.62 -11.65 1.30
N TYR A 251 21.44 -11.53 0.69
CA TYR A 251 20.24 -12.11 1.26
C TYR A 251 20.30 -13.64 1.26
N ASP A 252 20.81 -14.28 0.22
CA ASP A 252 21.02 -15.73 0.19
C ASP A 252 21.97 -16.19 1.33
N ASP A 253 23.12 -15.53 1.49
CA ASP A 253 24.08 -15.79 2.59
C ASP A 253 23.44 -15.56 3.97
N LEU A 254 22.65 -14.49 4.11
CA LEU A 254 21.87 -14.24 5.32
C LEU A 254 20.91 -15.40 5.61
N PHE A 255 20.18 -15.89 4.60
CA PHE A 255 19.27 -17.00 4.77
C PHE A 255 19.98 -18.33 5.07
N ILE A 256 21.19 -18.54 4.53
CA ILE A 256 22.05 -19.66 4.93
C ILE A 256 22.39 -19.56 6.43
N ALA A 257 22.81 -18.38 6.90
CA ALA A 257 23.13 -18.14 8.30
C ALA A 257 21.90 -18.27 9.24
N LEU A 258 20.70 -18.02 8.70
CA LEU A 258 19.42 -18.22 9.37
C LEU A 258 18.97 -19.70 9.41
N GLY A 259 19.69 -20.60 8.74
CA GLY A 259 19.41 -22.04 8.72
C GLY A 259 18.48 -22.49 7.58
N VAL A 260 18.29 -21.67 6.54
CA VAL A 260 17.46 -22.04 5.37
C VAL A 260 18.28 -22.88 4.39
N GLY A 261 18.18 -24.20 4.50
CA GLY A 261 18.99 -25.14 3.73
C GLY A 261 18.64 -25.24 2.23
N VAL A 262 17.38 -24.98 1.86
CA VAL A 262 16.90 -25.16 0.48
C VAL A 262 17.08 -23.90 -0.36
N GLU A 263 17.82 -24.03 -1.47
CA GLU A 263 18.19 -22.92 -2.36
C GLU A 263 16.99 -22.24 -3.02
N SER A 264 15.98 -22.99 -3.47
CA SER A 264 14.77 -22.40 -4.08
C SER A 264 14.04 -21.48 -3.11
N ASP A 265 14.09 -21.80 -1.83
CA ASP A 265 13.37 -21.09 -0.79
C ASP A 265 14.13 -19.83 -0.42
N ARG A 266 15.46 -19.93 -0.25
CA ARG A 266 16.31 -18.74 -0.07
C ARG A 266 16.16 -17.73 -1.21
N LYS A 267 16.14 -18.20 -2.46
CA LYS A 267 15.93 -17.34 -3.64
C LYS A 267 14.58 -16.63 -3.60
N GLN A 268 13.53 -17.32 -3.15
CA GLN A 268 12.21 -16.73 -2.99
C GLN A 268 12.19 -15.69 -1.86
N LEU A 269 12.75 -16.01 -0.69
CA LEU A 269 12.83 -15.05 0.42
C LEU A 269 13.64 -13.81 0.08
N ALA A 270 14.74 -13.97 -0.67
CA ALA A 270 15.53 -12.85 -1.17
C ALA A 270 14.71 -11.97 -2.11
N ALA A 271 13.86 -12.58 -2.95
CA ALA A 271 12.94 -11.84 -3.81
C ALA A 271 11.89 -11.07 -3.00
N ASP A 272 11.34 -11.68 -1.94
CA ASP A 272 10.32 -11.08 -1.08
C ASP A 272 10.88 -9.91 -0.26
N LEU A 273 12.10 -10.07 0.29
CA LEU A 273 12.82 -8.98 0.95
C LEU A 273 13.10 -7.82 -0.01
N VAL A 274 13.53 -8.11 -1.24
CA VAL A 274 13.73 -7.07 -2.25
C VAL A 274 12.42 -6.33 -2.52
N THR A 275 11.31 -7.06 -2.69
CA THR A 275 9.99 -6.46 -2.89
C THR A 275 9.57 -5.59 -1.70
N TYR A 276 9.78 -6.04 -0.46
CA TYR A 276 9.53 -5.24 0.74
C TYR A 276 10.34 -3.94 0.72
N MET A 277 11.64 -4.04 0.43
CA MET A 277 12.55 -2.89 0.38
C MET A 277 12.15 -1.85 -0.68
N GLU A 278 11.49 -2.27 -1.76
CA GLU A 278 11.02 -1.41 -2.85
C GLU A 278 9.63 -0.79 -2.61
N SER A 279 8.77 -1.42 -1.81
CA SER A 279 7.33 -1.12 -1.83
C SER A 279 6.67 -0.87 -0.47
N ALA A 280 7.35 -1.15 0.65
CA ALA A 280 6.79 -0.97 2.00
C ALA A 280 6.69 0.52 2.38
N ILE A 281 5.62 1.20 1.95
CA ILE A 281 5.42 2.64 2.16
C ILE A 281 4.91 2.96 3.58
N ILE A 282 4.50 1.95 4.36
CA ILE A 282 3.76 2.16 5.62
C ILE A 282 4.64 2.20 6.89
N ASP A 283 5.87 1.67 6.88
CA ASP A 283 6.68 1.52 8.11
C ASP A 283 7.94 2.43 8.23
N SER A 284 8.06 3.43 7.36
CA SER A 284 9.29 4.21 7.13
C SER A 284 9.08 5.74 7.09
N GLY A 285 7.86 6.24 7.29
CA GLY A 285 7.57 7.69 7.24
C GLY A 285 7.16 8.20 5.84
N GLY A 286 6.62 7.33 4.98
CA GLY A 286 6.00 7.72 3.70
C GLY A 286 6.88 7.56 2.44
N VAL A 287 8.06 6.96 2.55
CA VAL A 287 8.98 6.63 1.44
C VAL A 287 9.45 5.18 1.52
N ALA A 288 9.68 4.48 0.42
CA ALA A 288 10.12 3.07 0.46
C ALA A 288 11.45 2.90 1.23
N PRO A 289 11.71 1.74 1.88
CA PRO A 289 12.94 1.50 2.65
C PRO A 289 14.23 1.78 1.87
N ILE A 290 14.28 1.37 0.60
CA ILE A 290 15.45 1.59 -0.25
C ILE A 290 15.70 3.07 -0.53
N ASP A 291 14.65 3.89 -0.62
CA ASP A 291 14.78 5.33 -0.86
C ASP A 291 15.20 6.07 0.41
N ALA A 292 14.71 5.64 1.58
CA ALA A 292 15.20 6.13 2.87
C ALA A 292 16.69 5.83 3.07
N LEU A 293 17.15 4.63 2.69
CA LEU A 293 18.58 4.31 2.70
C LEU A 293 19.37 5.15 1.70
N ALA A 294 18.79 5.44 0.54
CA ALA A 294 19.46 6.26 -0.46
C ALA A 294 19.71 7.70 0.03
N GLN A 295 18.81 8.26 0.84
CA GLN A 295 19.02 9.56 1.51
C GLN A 295 20.20 9.51 2.49
N MET A 296 20.47 8.37 3.12
CA MET A 296 21.57 8.18 4.06
C MET A 296 22.92 7.87 3.38
N ALA A 297 22.91 7.44 2.11
CA ALA A 297 24.10 7.00 1.39
C ALA A 297 25.19 8.09 1.26
N ASN A 298 24.78 9.37 1.17
CA ASN A 298 25.73 10.48 1.12
C ASN A 298 26.49 10.64 2.45
N SER A 299 25.77 10.67 3.58
CA SER A 299 26.38 10.71 4.92
C SER A 299 27.26 9.49 5.18
N ALA A 300 26.82 8.30 4.75
CA ALA A 300 27.59 7.07 4.83
C ALA A 300 28.93 7.12 4.08
N SER A 301 28.98 7.89 3.00
CA SER A 301 30.18 8.04 2.18
C SER A 301 31.20 9.01 2.77
N LYS A 302 30.79 9.87 3.72
CA LYS A 302 31.60 10.97 4.25
C LYS A 302 32.34 10.64 5.55
N GLY A 303 31.95 9.58 6.25
CA GLY A 303 32.58 9.24 7.53
C GLY A 303 32.01 8.01 8.20
N LYS A 304 32.71 7.56 9.26
CA LYS A 304 32.38 6.34 10.01
C LYS A 304 31.02 6.41 10.69
N GLU A 305 30.67 7.55 11.29
CA GLU A 305 29.37 7.74 11.96
C GLU A 305 28.21 7.59 10.97
N GLY A 306 28.27 8.27 9.82
CA GLY A 306 27.23 8.13 8.80
C GLY A 306 27.12 6.71 8.23
N MET A 307 28.24 5.98 8.14
CA MET A 307 28.22 4.58 7.71
C MET A 307 27.55 3.68 8.74
N GLN A 308 27.81 3.93 10.02
CA GLN A 308 27.17 3.21 11.12
C GLN A 308 25.66 3.45 11.16
N ASP A 309 25.21 4.70 10.97
CA ASP A 309 23.79 5.03 10.89
C ASP A 309 23.11 4.33 9.71
N PHE A 310 23.75 4.36 8.53
CA PHE A 310 23.26 3.67 7.35
C PHE A 310 23.12 2.16 7.57
N GLN A 311 24.14 1.54 8.17
CA GLN A 311 24.15 0.12 8.49
C GLN A 311 23.05 -0.25 9.50
N ASN A 312 22.86 0.56 10.55
CA ASN A 312 21.79 0.36 11.52
C ASN A 312 20.42 0.43 10.87
N LYS A 313 20.21 1.40 9.97
CA LYS A 313 18.93 1.55 9.26
C LYS A 313 18.67 0.41 8.27
N LEU A 314 19.71 -0.04 7.55
CA LEU A 314 19.63 -1.20 6.67
C LEU A 314 19.25 -2.47 7.45
N LEU A 315 19.83 -2.64 8.65
CA LEU A 315 19.50 -3.74 9.54
C LEU A 315 18.06 -3.68 10.02
N GLU A 316 17.57 -2.50 10.41
CA GLU A 316 16.18 -2.28 10.81
C GLU A 316 15.22 -2.66 9.68
N PHE A 317 15.44 -2.16 8.45
CA PHE A 317 14.57 -2.47 7.32
C PHE A 317 14.63 -3.94 6.90
N THR A 318 15.79 -4.56 6.96
CA THR A 318 15.94 -6.01 6.73
C THR A 318 15.15 -6.79 7.77
N GLY A 319 15.23 -6.41 9.05
CA GLY A 319 14.48 -7.03 10.14
C GLY A 319 12.97 -6.89 9.98
N LYS A 320 12.48 -5.69 9.64
CA LYS A 320 11.05 -5.46 9.34
C LYS A 320 10.59 -6.27 8.12
N GLY A 321 11.42 -6.33 7.07
CA GLY A 321 11.13 -7.14 5.88
C GLY A 321 11.02 -8.63 6.21
N LEU A 322 11.90 -9.15 7.07
CA LEU A 322 11.82 -10.54 7.53
C LEU A 322 10.55 -10.80 8.32
N VAL A 323 10.17 -9.91 9.25
CA VAL A 323 8.89 -10.02 9.98
C VAL A 323 7.72 -10.00 9.00
N ASN A 324 7.72 -9.11 8.01
CA ASN A 324 6.67 -9.06 7.00
C ASN A 324 6.60 -10.35 6.16
N VAL A 325 7.74 -10.94 5.79
CA VAL A 325 7.78 -12.25 5.13
C VAL A 325 7.22 -13.35 6.04
N LEU A 326 7.54 -13.34 7.33
CA LEU A 326 6.97 -14.28 8.32
C LEU A 326 5.46 -14.08 8.51
N GLU A 327 4.96 -12.84 8.47
CA GLU A 327 3.52 -12.53 8.49
C GLU A 327 2.82 -13.02 7.23
N GLN A 328 3.42 -12.81 6.05
CA GLN A 328 2.90 -13.36 4.79
C GLN A 328 2.85 -14.89 4.84
N MET A 329 3.86 -15.54 5.44
CA MET A 329 3.87 -16.99 5.67
C MET A 329 2.78 -17.45 6.63
N LYS A 330 2.54 -16.73 7.74
CA LYS A 330 1.42 -17.00 8.66
C LYS A 330 0.09 -17.02 7.92
N ASN A 331 -0.08 -16.10 6.99
CA ASN A 331 -1.32 -15.92 6.24
C ASN A 331 -1.38 -16.79 4.95
N ALA A 332 -0.34 -17.56 4.65
CA ALA A 332 -0.25 -18.40 3.45
C ALA A 332 -0.82 -19.81 3.67
N LYS A 333 -1.51 -20.33 2.66
CA LYS A 333 -2.12 -21.67 2.70
C LYS A 333 -1.11 -22.81 2.59
N PRO A 334 -1.43 -24.01 3.14
CA PRO A 334 -0.73 -25.27 2.85
C PRO A 334 -0.50 -25.45 1.34
N GLY A 335 0.74 -25.75 0.94
CA GLY A 335 1.11 -25.98 -0.46
C GLY A 335 1.52 -24.74 -1.27
N VAL A 336 1.25 -23.51 -0.80
CA VAL A 336 1.52 -22.28 -1.59
C VAL A 336 2.77 -21.52 -1.13
N TYR A 337 3.23 -21.76 0.10
CA TYR A 337 4.50 -21.25 0.65
C TYR A 337 4.98 -22.12 1.82
N THR A 338 4.02 -22.62 2.60
CA THR A 338 4.23 -23.33 3.86
C THR A 338 4.72 -24.77 3.70
N GLU A 339 4.44 -25.49 2.61
CA GLU A 339 4.98 -26.85 2.43
C GLU A 339 6.44 -26.87 2.01
N LYS A 340 6.90 -25.91 1.19
CA LYS A 340 8.32 -25.80 0.83
C LYS A 340 9.14 -25.33 2.02
N PHE A 341 8.69 -24.27 2.71
CA PHE A 341 9.40 -23.72 3.87
C PHE A 341 9.28 -24.57 5.14
N ALA A 342 8.11 -25.12 5.48
CA ALA A 342 7.98 -25.94 6.69
C ALA A 342 8.65 -27.32 6.56
N SER A 343 8.92 -27.80 5.33
CA SER A 343 9.72 -29.01 5.10
C SER A 343 11.21 -28.75 4.87
N SER A 344 11.60 -27.54 4.45
CA SER A 344 12.99 -27.17 4.21
C SER A 344 13.70 -26.51 5.40
N VAL A 345 12.94 -25.98 6.35
CA VAL A 345 13.53 -25.41 7.54
C VAL A 345 13.51 -26.45 8.66
N ASN A 346 14.66 -27.13 8.81
CA ASN A 346 15.14 -27.54 10.12
C ASN A 346 15.38 -26.25 10.95
N VAL A 347 14.30 -25.56 11.37
CA VAL A 347 14.32 -24.30 12.16
C VAL A 347 14.72 -24.60 13.61
N ILE A 348 15.71 -25.45 13.84
CA ILE A 348 16.21 -25.68 15.20
C ILE A 348 17.07 -24.46 15.55
N GLY A 349 16.42 -23.43 16.10
CA GLY A 349 17.06 -22.37 16.89
C GLY A 349 16.61 -20.96 16.56
N ASN A 350 16.81 -20.49 15.34
CA ASN A 350 17.12 -19.08 15.13
C ASN A 350 15.92 -18.16 14.78
N LEU A 351 15.01 -18.55 13.88
CA LEU A 351 13.81 -17.75 13.53
C LEU A 351 12.52 -18.21 14.23
N SER A 352 12.58 -19.32 14.97
CA SER A 352 11.42 -19.96 15.60
C SER A 352 10.68 -19.05 16.59
N SER A 353 11.41 -18.30 17.43
CA SER A 353 10.84 -17.35 18.38
C SER A 353 10.15 -16.17 17.70
N ALA A 354 10.71 -15.69 16.59
CA ALA A 354 10.11 -14.62 15.79
C ALA A 354 8.81 -15.10 15.12
N LEU A 355 8.83 -16.30 14.53
CA LEU A 355 7.64 -16.92 13.94
C LEU A 355 6.55 -17.18 14.99
N GLY A 356 6.93 -17.68 16.17
CA GLY A 356 5.99 -17.88 17.29
C GLY A 356 5.37 -16.56 17.78
N SER A 357 6.16 -15.48 17.81
CA SER A 357 5.66 -14.14 18.15
C SER A 357 4.70 -13.59 17.08
N VAL A 358 5.02 -13.76 15.80
CA VAL A 358 4.12 -13.43 14.67
C VAL A 358 2.83 -14.25 14.73
N GLN A 359 2.93 -15.55 15.04
CA GLN A 359 1.77 -16.43 15.24
C GLN A 359 0.89 -15.95 16.40
N GLY A 360 1.51 -15.55 17.52
CA GLY A 360 0.84 -14.96 18.68
C GLY A 360 0.36 -13.51 18.49
N GLY A 361 0.62 -12.88 17.34
CA GLY A 361 0.22 -11.50 17.05
C GLY A 361 1.07 -10.43 17.76
N ASP A 362 2.20 -10.81 18.36
CA ASP A 362 3.14 -9.89 19.00
C ASP A 362 4.24 -9.47 18.01
N ASN A 363 3.90 -8.51 17.14
CA ASN A 363 4.82 -7.98 16.14
C ASN A 363 6.05 -7.31 16.75
N LYS A 364 5.95 -6.81 17.99
CA LYS A 364 7.06 -6.20 18.71
C LYS A 364 8.06 -7.26 19.16
N ALA A 365 7.60 -8.34 19.80
CA ALA A 365 8.45 -9.47 20.19
C ALA A 365 9.04 -10.19 18.96
N ALA A 366 8.30 -10.25 17.86
CA ALA A 366 8.80 -10.76 16.58
C ALA A 366 9.98 -9.93 16.06
N LEU A 367 9.81 -8.60 16.03
CA LEU A 367 10.84 -7.68 15.57
C LEU A 367 12.07 -7.66 16.50
N GLU A 368 11.87 -7.75 17.82
CA GLU A 368 12.95 -7.87 18.79
C GLU A 368 13.72 -9.19 18.62
N SER A 369 13.02 -10.30 18.39
CA SER A 369 13.64 -11.60 18.13
C SER A 369 14.48 -11.59 16.86
N VAL A 370 13.92 -11.11 15.75
CA VAL A 370 14.67 -10.94 14.48
C VAL A 370 15.83 -9.97 14.67
N GLY A 371 15.62 -8.85 15.35
CA GLY A 371 16.64 -7.84 15.59
C GLY A 371 17.82 -8.36 16.40
N ASN A 372 17.57 -9.15 17.46
CA ASN A 372 18.63 -9.77 18.28
C ASN A 372 19.42 -10.80 17.49
N LEU A 373 18.74 -11.60 16.68
CA LEU A 373 19.38 -12.53 15.80
C LEU A 373 20.28 -11.81 14.78
N LEU A 374 19.76 -10.76 14.15
CA LEU A 374 20.50 -10.01 13.14
C LEU A 374 21.71 -9.31 13.78
N LYS A 375 21.60 -8.80 15.01
CA LYS A 375 22.75 -8.27 15.75
C LYS A 375 23.84 -9.34 15.97
N GLY A 376 23.45 -10.58 16.28
CA GLY A 376 24.38 -11.70 16.46
C GLY A 376 25.12 -12.12 15.18
N LEU A 377 24.49 -11.97 14.01
CA LEU A 377 25.07 -12.31 12.70
C LEU A 377 25.96 -11.22 12.10
N ASN A 378 25.87 -9.99 12.64
CA ASN A 378 26.53 -8.79 12.10
C ASN A 378 26.35 -8.51 10.56
N PRO A 379 25.12 -8.55 9.99
CA PRO A 379 24.83 -8.29 8.57
C PRO A 379 25.24 -6.89 8.10
N ALA A 380 25.27 -5.94 9.02
CA ALA A 380 25.73 -4.57 8.80
C ALA A 380 27.14 -4.53 8.20
N ILE A 381 28.05 -5.37 8.70
CA ILE A 381 29.38 -5.58 8.11
C ILE A 381 29.29 -6.48 6.87
N LEU A 382 28.40 -7.48 6.89
CA LEU A 382 28.29 -8.51 5.85
C LEU A 382 27.92 -7.94 4.46
N PHE A 383 27.06 -6.93 4.37
CA PHE A 383 26.72 -6.32 3.07
C PHE A 383 26.38 -4.83 3.07
N GLY A 384 26.61 -4.10 4.17
CA GLY A 384 26.43 -2.65 4.21
C GLY A 384 27.16 -1.93 3.07
N THR A 385 28.39 -2.35 2.74
CA THR A 385 29.16 -1.81 1.61
C THR A 385 28.54 -2.15 0.25
N THR A 386 28.04 -3.37 0.05
CA THR A 386 27.35 -3.77 -1.19
C THR A 386 26.07 -2.96 -1.39
N ALA A 387 25.27 -2.79 -0.33
CA ALA A 387 24.06 -1.97 -0.35
C ALA A 387 24.38 -0.49 -0.59
N LEU A 388 25.42 0.04 0.05
CA LEU A 388 25.87 1.40 -0.18
C LEU A 388 26.36 1.59 -1.62
N ASN A 389 27.13 0.64 -2.17
CA ASN A 389 27.61 0.71 -3.55
C ASN A 389 26.45 0.59 -4.56
N PHE A 390 25.52 -0.33 -4.35
CA PHE A 390 24.30 -0.42 -5.15
C PHE A 390 23.51 0.90 -5.12
N LEU A 391 23.38 1.51 -3.95
CA LEU A 391 22.69 2.79 -3.81
C LEU A 391 23.46 3.93 -4.45
N LYS A 392 24.80 3.94 -4.38
CA LYS A 392 25.64 4.87 -5.14
C LYS A 392 25.46 4.68 -6.65
N ASP A 393 25.46 3.46 -7.13
CA ASP A 393 25.20 3.16 -8.54
C ASP A 393 23.78 3.59 -8.92
N LYS A 394 22.77 3.38 -8.06
CA LYS A 394 21.39 3.87 -8.27
C LYS A 394 21.32 5.41 -8.22
N MET A 395 22.13 6.06 -7.38
CA MET A 395 22.29 7.51 -7.33
C MET A 395 22.86 8.05 -8.64
N GLU A 396 23.92 7.41 -9.14
CA GLU A 396 24.54 7.77 -10.41
C GLU A 396 23.62 7.42 -11.59
N ASN A 397 22.78 6.39 -11.49
CA ASN A 397 21.86 5.97 -12.54
C ASN A 397 20.46 6.61 -12.47
N THR A 398 20.34 7.80 -11.87
CA THR A 398 19.03 8.43 -11.65
C THR A 398 18.56 9.20 -12.89
N ILE A 399 17.45 8.73 -13.49
CA ILE A 399 16.65 9.47 -14.48
C ILE A 399 15.65 10.45 -13.84
N ALA A 400 15.66 10.58 -12.51
CA ALA A 400 14.76 11.48 -11.79
C ALA A 400 15.05 12.93 -12.20
N GLY A 401 14.06 13.57 -12.79
CA GLY A 401 14.20 14.86 -13.46
C GLY A 401 13.63 14.85 -14.88
N PHE A 402 13.50 13.67 -15.49
CA PHE A 402 12.76 13.48 -16.74
C PHE A 402 11.38 12.91 -16.46
N THR A 403 10.36 13.47 -17.10
CA THR A 403 9.02 12.87 -17.12
C THR A 403 8.96 11.70 -18.10
N GLN A 404 7.98 10.80 -17.92
CA GLN A 404 7.78 9.68 -18.83
C GLN A 404 7.63 10.14 -20.28
N ASN A 405 6.91 11.25 -20.51
CA ASN A 405 6.71 11.81 -21.84
C ASN A 405 8.02 12.30 -22.47
N GLU A 406 8.95 12.84 -21.67
CA GLU A 406 10.27 13.26 -22.15
C GLU A 406 11.16 12.09 -22.50
N ILE A 407 11.12 11.03 -21.69
CA ILE A 407 11.82 9.76 -21.92
C ILE A 407 11.33 9.15 -23.24
N GLU A 408 10.01 9.06 -23.46
CA GLU A 408 9.44 8.53 -24.71
C GLU A 408 9.88 9.33 -25.95
N LYS A 409 9.88 10.67 -25.86
CA LYS A 409 10.28 11.54 -26.96
C LYS A 409 11.76 11.39 -27.29
N ALA A 410 12.61 11.47 -26.28
CA ALA A 410 14.06 11.33 -26.40
C ALA A 410 14.45 9.93 -26.90
N TYR A 411 13.76 8.88 -26.42
CA TYR A 411 13.98 7.52 -26.91
C TYR A 411 13.63 7.37 -28.40
N GLY A 412 12.52 7.96 -28.85
CA GLY A 412 12.18 7.95 -30.27
C GLY A 412 13.22 8.63 -31.15
N ALA A 413 13.81 9.74 -30.70
CA ALA A 413 14.94 10.37 -31.39
C ALA A 413 16.18 9.46 -31.40
N TYR A 414 16.49 8.85 -30.25
CA TYR A 414 17.62 7.94 -30.07
C TYR A 414 17.60 6.73 -31.01
N ILE A 415 16.41 6.21 -31.35
CA ILE A 415 16.26 5.09 -32.29
C ILE A 415 16.01 5.51 -33.75
N GLY A 416 16.20 6.79 -34.09
CA GLY A 416 16.05 7.27 -35.46
C GLY A 416 14.60 7.48 -35.92
N ASN A 417 13.61 7.45 -35.02
CA ASN A 417 12.21 7.79 -35.31
C ASN A 417 11.97 9.31 -35.26
N VAL A 418 12.91 10.09 -35.82
CA VAL A 418 12.99 11.56 -35.79
C VAL A 418 11.81 12.25 -36.46
N ASN A 419 11.20 11.63 -37.48
CA ASN A 419 10.02 12.15 -38.16
C ASN A 419 8.75 12.21 -37.27
N LYS A 420 8.73 11.60 -36.08
CA LYS A 420 7.53 11.54 -35.22
C LYS A 420 7.57 12.49 -34.03
N ASN A 421 8.73 13.01 -33.62
CA ASN A 421 8.91 13.60 -32.29
C ASN A 421 9.47 15.04 -32.27
N GLY A 422 9.59 15.71 -33.42
CA GLY A 422 10.08 17.09 -33.51
C GLY A 422 11.60 17.24 -33.37
N TYR A 423 12.36 16.17 -33.58
CA TYR A 423 13.82 16.15 -33.55
C TYR A 423 14.40 16.22 -34.98
N GLY A 424 15.52 16.94 -35.16
CA GLY A 424 16.24 16.96 -36.43
C GLY A 424 16.83 15.59 -36.78
N SER A 425 17.00 15.29 -38.07
CA SER A 425 17.71 14.09 -38.54
C SER A 425 19.17 14.06 -38.07
N GLY A 426 19.73 12.86 -37.85
CA GLY A 426 21.15 12.69 -37.49
C GLY A 426 21.44 12.58 -35.99
N LEU A 427 20.41 12.40 -35.15
CA LEU A 427 20.52 12.26 -33.69
C LEU A 427 20.47 10.80 -33.20
N GLU A 428 20.44 9.82 -34.11
CA GLU A 428 20.35 8.40 -33.74
C GLU A 428 21.58 7.98 -32.92
N GLY A 429 21.34 7.33 -31.77
CA GLY A 429 22.39 6.83 -30.90
C GLY A 429 23.12 7.90 -30.07
N ASP A 430 22.89 9.20 -30.31
CA ASP A 430 23.63 10.29 -29.68
C ASP A 430 22.81 11.00 -28.60
N ILE A 431 22.87 10.47 -27.37
CA ILE A 431 22.13 11.04 -26.24
C ILE A 431 22.58 12.48 -25.94
N GLU A 432 23.88 12.77 -26.05
CA GLU A 432 24.40 14.10 -25.76
C GLU A 432 23.89 15.08 -26.82
N ALA A 433 23.98 14.77 -28.10
CA ALA A 433 23.40 15.61 -29.15
C ALA A 433 21.88 15.73 -29.01
N ILE A 434 21.14 14.67 -28.64
CA ILE A 434 19.70 14.75 -28.37
C ILE A 434 19.38 15.76 -27.28
N PHE A 435 20.26 15.97 -26.30
CA PHE A 435 20.06 16.95 -25.23
C PHE A 435 20.74 18.31 -25.49
N ILE A 436 21.83 18.36 -26.27
CA ILE A 436 22.65 19.54 -26.60
C ILE A 436 22.13 20.30 -27.83
N THR A 437 21.74 19.62 -28.91
CA THR A 437 21.23 20.27 -30.15
C THR A 437 19.87 20.95 -29.98
N LEU A 438 19.33 20.96 -28.75
CA LEU A 438 18.02 21.49 -28.39
C LEU A 438 18.01 22.94 -27.87
N GLY A 439 19.13 23.66 -27.87
CA GLY A 439 19.17 25.06 -27.41
C GLY A 439 18.86 25.20 -25.90
N GLY A 440 18.40 26.38 -25.45
CA GLY A 440 18.33 26.83 -24.04
C GLY A 440 17.68 25.93 -22.96
N GLY A 441 17.19 24.74 -23.31
CA GLY A 441 16.71 23.71 -22.39
C GLY A 441 17.80 22.88 -21.68
N GLU A 442 19.04 22.84 -22.18
CA GLU A 442 20.13 22.06 -21.55
C GLU A 442 20.41 22.51 -20.10
N ARG A 443 20.58 23.83 -19.88
CA ARG A 443 20.86 24.42 -18.56
C ARG A 443 19.79 24.05 -17.53
N MET A 444 18.52 24.12 -17.92
CA MET A 444 17.42 23.83 -17.00
C MET A 444 17.17 22.33 -16.84
N THR A 445 17.37 21.52 -17.88
CA THR A 445 17.40 20.05 -17.75
C THR A 445 18.45 19.64 -16.74
N LYS A 446 19.64 20.22 -16.83
CA LYS A 446 20.71 20.06 -15.85
C LYS A 446 20.27 20.47 -14.45
N LEU A 447 19.62 21.62 -14.28
CA LEU A 447 19.08 22.06 -12.99
C LEU A 447 17.98 21.12 -12.45
N ASN A 448 17.08 20.61 -13.30
CA ASN A 448 16.01 19.70 -12.90
C ASN A 448 16.55 18.34 -12.47
N VAL A 449 17.50 17.80 -13.22
CA VAL A 449 18.24 16.58 -12.84
C VAL A 449 18.95 16.78 -11.51
N ILE A 450 19.65 17.91 -11.33
CA ILE A 450 20.34 18.22 -10.06
C ILE A 450 19.33 18.38 -8.92
N ASN A 451 18.24 19.12 -9.11
CA ASN A 451 17.23 19.33 -8.07
C ASN A 451 16.50 18.03 -7.73
N GLY A 452 16.18 17.20 -8.73
CA GLY A 452 15.58 15.88 -8.56
C GLY A 452 16.50 14.95 -7.79
N TYR A 453 17.78 14.91 -8.17
CA TYR A 453 18.84 14.21 -7.44
C TYR A 453 18.93 14.70 -5.99
N CYS A 454 19.07 16.01 -5.77
CA CYS A 454 19.17 16.60 -4.44
C CYS A 454 17.94 16.30 -3.57
N LYS A 455 16.72 16.46 -4.11
CA LYS A 455 15.48 16.13 -3.40
C LYS A 455 15.42 14.66 -3.02
N LYS A 456 15.75 13.76 -3.94
CA LYS A 456 15.74 12.31 -3.71
C LYS A 456 16.74 11.89 -2.63
N TYR A 457 17.87 12.59 -2.55
CA TYR A 457 18.97 12.24 -1.66
C TYR A 457 19.13 13.19 -0.45
N GLY A 458 18.14 14.03 -0.17
CA GLY A 458 18.14 14.93 0.99
C GLY A 458 19.29 15.95 1.00
N MET A 459 19.79 16.34 -0.17
CA MET A 459 20.89 17.29 -0.33
C MET A 459 20.35 18.69 -0.61
N ASP A 460 21.03 19.73 -0.13
CA ASP A 460 20.77 21.11 -0.55
C ASP A 460 21.50 21.37 -1.87
N PRO A 461 20.78 21.67 -2.98
CA PRO A 461 21.41 22.02 -4.24
C PRO A 461 22.44 23.13 -4.09
N LYS A 462 22.26 24.09 -3.17
CA LYS A 462 23.17 25.24 -2.99
C LYS A 462 24.55 24.85 -2.47
N GLN A 463 24.68 23.68 -1.86
CA GLN A 463 25.95 23.19 -1.30
C GLN A 463 26.82 22.45 -2.34
N LEU A 464 26.30 22.23 -3.56
CA LEU A 464 27.03 21.57 -4.63
C LEU A 464 27.94 22.54 -5.40
N THR A 465 29.19 22.13 -5.59
CA THR A 465 30.15 22.76 -6.51
C THR A 465 29.74 22.55 -7.97
N GLU A 466 30.23 23.41 -8.87
CA GLU A 466 30.00 23.28 -10.33
C GLU A 466 30.44 21.89 -10.85
N ALA A 467 31.55 21.36 -10.36
CA ALA A 467 32.07 20.05 -10.73
C ALA A 467 31.14 18.91 -10.30
N GLU A 468 30.59 18.96 -9.08
CA GLU A 468 29.62 17.97 -8.60
C GLU A 468 28.32 18.03 -9.41
N ARG A 469 27.84 19.25 -9.72
CA ARG A 469 26.66 19.46 -10.59
C ARG A 469 26.87 18.86 -11.98
N ASN A 470 28.03 19.07 -12.58
CA ASN A 470 28.38 18.51 -13.89
C ASN A 470 28.43 16.98 -13.84
N LYS A 471 29.03 16.42 -12.78
CA LYS A 471 29.11 14.97 -12.57
C LYS A 471 27.71 14.34 -12.44
N ILE A 472 26.83 14.93 -11.62
CA ILE A 472 25.45 14.47 -11.46
C ILE A 472 24.72 14.44 -12.81
N PHE A 473 24.85 15.51 -13.60
CA PHE A 473 24.19 15.60 -14.90
C PHE A 473 24.74 14.59 -15.92
N SER A 474 26.07 14.46 -16.04
CA SER A 474 26.71 13.48 -16.93
C SER A 474 26.31 12.04 -16.57
N ASN A 475 26.24 11.73 -15.28
CA ASN A 475 25.81 10.41 -14.81
C ASN A 475 24.34 10.14 -15.18
N ALA A 476 23.45 11.13 -15.03
CA ALA A 476 22.05 11.00 -15.45
C ALA A 476 21.89 10.76 -16.97
N LEU A 477 22.67 11.46 -17.81
CA LEU A 477 22.65 11.23 -19.26
C LEU A 477 23.12 9.82 -19.63
N LYS A 478 24.21 9.33 -19.01
CA LYS A 478 24.68 7.95 -19.19
C LYS A 478 23.65 6.92 -18.74
N ALA A 479 22.98 7.18 -17.62
CA ALA A 479 21.91 6.32 -17.12
C ALA A 479 20.75 6.20 -18.12
N LEU A 480 20.34 7.35 -18.67
CA LEU A 480 19.29 7.43 -19.67
C LEU A 480 19.70 6.71 -20.97
N GLU A 481 20.94 6.88 -21.41
CA GLU A 481 21.48 6.17 -22.57
C GLU A 481 21.47 4.65 -22.36
N ASN A 482 21.91 4.18 -21.18
CA ASN A 482 21.89 2.76 -20.84
C ASN A 482 20.45 2.21 -20.80
N ASN A 483 19.51 2.99 -20.26
CA ASN A 483 18.09 2.66 -20.28
C ASN A 483 17.59 2.53 -21.74
N PHE A 484 17.92 3.47 -22.62
CA PHE A 484 17.54 3.43 -24.03
C PHE A 484 18.16 2.27 -24.80
N LYS A 485 19.44 1.96 -24.58
CA LYS A 485 20.09 0.77 -25.15
C LYS A 485 19.38 -0.50 -24.71
N LYS A 486 19.06 -0.62 -23.42
CA LYS A 486 18.33 -1.78 -22.90
C LYS A 486 16.92 -1.87 -23.46
N ARG A 487 16.22 -0.73 -23.54
CA ARG A 487 14.87 -0.64 -24.11
C ARG A 487 14.85 -1.06 -25.58
N LYS A 488 15.82 -0.61 -26.38
CA LYS A 488 15.97 -0.99 -27.79
C LYS A 488 16.13 -2.50 -27.95
N ILE A 489 16.86 -3.15 -27.04
CA ILE A 489 17.00 -4.62 -27.01
C ILE A 489 15.67 -5.29 -26.62
N ASP A 490 14.93 -4.71 -25.67
CA ASP A 490 13.72 -5.30 -25.08
C ASP A 490 12.41 -4.89 -25.76
N GLU A 491 12.43 -4.16 -26.88
CA GLU A 491 11.21 -3.68 -27.57
C GLU A 491 10.16 -4.78 -27.80
N ALA A 492 10.61 -5.99 -28.15
CA ALA A 492 9.73 -7.14 -28.32
C ALA A 492 9.08 -7.61 -27.00
N GLU A 493 9.79 -7.52 -25.87
CA GLU A 493 9.23 -7.82 -24.54
C GLU A 493 8.24 -6.74 -24.11
N ILE A 494 8.59 -5.46 -24.33
CA ILE A 494 7.72 -4.32 -24.02
C ILE A 494 6.43 -4.41 -24.85
N GLY A 495 6.51 -4.78 -26.13
CA GLY A 495 5.34 -5.01 -26.97
C GLY A 495 4.45 -6.15 -26.49
N LYS A 496 5.02 -7.21 -25.90
CA LYS A 496 4.24 -8.28 -25.25
C LYS A 496 3.56 -7.79 -23.98
N LEU A 497 4.28 -7.04 -23.14
CA LEU A 497 3.73 -6.41 -21.94
C LEU A 497 2.56 -5.48 -22.31
N GLN A 498 2.73 -4.64 -23.33
CA GLN A 498 1.68 -3.76 -23.82
C GLN A 498 0.40 -4.54 -24.17
N LYS A 499 0.50 -5.62 -24.95
CA LYS A 499 -0.67 -6.44 -25.30
C LYS A 499 -1.37 -7.04 -24.07
N THR A 500 -0.61 -7.47 -23.06
CA THR A 500 -1.17 -7.94 -21.79
C THR A 500 -1.91 -6.82 -21.06
N GLU A 501 -1.32 -5.62 -21.02
CA GLU A 501 -1.92 -4.47 -20.36
C GLU A 501 -3.16 -3.96 -21.11
N GLU A 502 -3.21 -4.02 -22.45
CA GLU A 502 -4.39 -3.65 -23.24
C GLU A 502 -5.65 -4.42 -22.81
N ALA A 503 -5.52 -5.73 -22.61
CA ALA A 503 -6.64 -6.58 -22.18
C ALA A 503 -7.09 -6.29 -20.73
N PHE A 504 -6.15 -5.96 -19.84
CA PHE A 504 -6.48 -5.55 -18.47
C PHE A 504 -7.13 -4.16 -18.42
N LEU A 505 -6.60 -3.20 -19.18
CA LEU A 505 -7.13 -1.85 -19.31
C LEU A 505 -8.55 -1.85 -19.85
N LYS A 506 -8.84 -2.72 -20.84
CA LYS A 506 -10.20 -2.93 -21.30
C LYS A 506 -11.12 -3.39 -20.16
N ALA A 507 -10.71 -4.39 -19.40
CA ALA A 507 -11.51 -4.94 -18.30
C ALA A 507 -11.81 -3.91 -17.19
N ILE A 508 -10.84 -3.08 -16.79
CA ILE A 508 -11.08 -2.04 -15.79
C ILE A 508 -11.96 -0.90 -16.33
N LYS A 509 -11.89 -0.62 -17.64
CA LYS A 509 -12.75 0.38 -18.29
C LYS A 509 -14.19 -0.11 -18.40
N ASP A 510 -14.39 -1.37 -18.80
CA ASP A 510 -15.69 -2.05 -18.82
C ASP A 510 -16.34 -2.05 -17.42
N LYS A 511 -15.54 -2.19 -16.36
CA LYS A 511 -15.99 -2.08 -14.96
C LYS A 511 -16.21 -0.65 -14.46
N GLY A 512 -15.86 0.37 -15.25
CA GLY A 512 -15.99 1.77 -14.87
C GLY A 512 -15.01 2.23 -13.79
N LEU A 513 -13.95 1.46 -13.50
CA LEU A 513 -12.96 1.78 -12.46
C LEU A 513 -12.11 3.01 -12.79
N LEU A 514 -11.96 3.30 -14.09
CA LEU A 514 -11.30 4.52 -14.57
C LEU A 514 -12.22 5.73 -14.54
N SER A 515 -13.53 5.59 -14.35
CA SER A 515 -14.42 6.75 -14.39
C SER A 515 -14.16 7.69 -13.21
N SER A 516 -14.15 8.99 -13.50
CA SER A 516 -14.12 10.05 -12.47
C SER A 516 -15.35 10.03 -11.54
N PHE A 517 -16.46 9.43 -11.99
CA PHE A 517 -17.71 9.32 -11.23
C PHE A 517 -17.74 8.09 -10.31
N SER A 518 -16.96 7.06 -10.62
CA SER A 518 -16.90 5.83 -9.84
C SER A 518 -15.89 5.95 -8.71
N TYR A 519 -16.31 5.57 -7.50
CA TYR A 519 -15.45 5.40 -6.33
C TYR A 519 -14.57 6.62 -5.99
N ASN A 520 -15.08 7.83 -6.25
CA ASN A 520 -14.35 9.08 -6.00
C ASN A 520 -13.90 9.16 -4.53
N LYS A 521 -14.77 8.79 -3.59
CA LYS A 521 -14.47 8.79 -2.15
C LYS A 521 -13.29 7.87 -1.82
N PHE A 522 -13.29 6.64 -2.36
CA PHE A 522 -12.19 5.71 -2.18
C PHE A 522 -10.86 6.23 -2.75
N PHE A 523 -10.86 6.64 -4.02
CA PHE A 523 -9.64 7.11 -4.67
C PHE A 523 -9.21 8.49 -4.16
N ARG A 524 -10.07 9.20 -3.42
CA ARG A 524 -9.87 10.57 -2.94
C ARG A 524 -9.61 11.55 -4.08
N ASP A 525 -10.27 11.33 -5.20
CA ASP A 525 -10.13 12.18 -6.38
C ASP A 525 -10.98 13.44 -6.19
N GLY A 526 -10.51 14.38 -5.35
CA GLY A 526 -11.06 15.74 -5.30
C GLY A 526 -11.63 16.23 -3.97
N LYS A 527 -10.86 16.22 -2.88
CA LYS A 527 -11.10 17.20 -1.80
C LYS A 527 -10.17 18.40 -1.97
N GLY A 528 -10.55 19.30 -2.88
CA GLY A 528 -9.85 20.56 -3.16
C GLY A 528 -9.77 20.85 -4.66
N VAL A 529 -10.78 21.54 -5.18
CA VAL A 529 -10.86 22.19 -6.51
C VAL A 529 -10.31 21.37 -7.71
N GLY A 530 -11.16 20.52 -8.32
CA GLY A 530 -11.17 20.38 -9.79
C GLY A 530 -10.14 19.51 -10.51
N LYS A 531 -9.51 18.49 -9.89
CA LYS A 531 -8.44 17.74 -10.58
C LYS A 531 -8.60 16.22 -10.50
N TYR A 532 -9.35 15.65 -11.44
CA TYR A 532 -9.26 14.22 -11.72
C TYR A 532 -8.04 13.96 -12.62
N SER A 533 -7.20 13.00 -12.26
CA SER A 533 -5.99 12.62 -13.02
C SER A 533 -6.06 11.15 -13.41
N VAL A 534 -6.16 10.88 -14.72
CA VAL A 534 -6.21 9.51 -15.26
C VAL A 534 -4.96 8.73 -14.90
N GLY A 535 -3.78 9.38 -15.01
CA GLY A 535 -2.50 8.77 -14.66
C GLY A 535 -2.45 8.32 -13.19
N ASN A 536 -2.84 9.20 -12.26
CA ASN A 536 -2.89 8.85 -10.84
C ASN A 536 -3.93 7.75 -10.54
N ARG A 537 -5.07 7.77 -11.24
CA ARG A 537 -6.10 6.72 -11.10
C ARG A 537 -5.57 5.38 -11.57
N LEU A 538 -4.90 5.33 -12.73
CA LEU A 538 -4.26 4.13 -13.25
C LEU A 538 -3.21 3.59 -12.27
N GLU A 539 -2.30 4.43 -11.78
CA GLU A 539 -1.28 4.01 -10.83
C GLU A 539 -1.89 3.35 -9.57
N LYS A 540 -2.94 3.97 -9.00
CA LYS A 540 -3.67 3.41 -7.86
C LYS A 540 -4.32 2.06 -8.20
N ILE A 541 -4.94 1.93 -9.37
CA ILE A 541 -5.57 0.67 -9.80
C ILE A 541 -4.53 -0.44 -9.97
N TYR A 542 -3.35 -0.15 -10.50
CA TYR A 542 -2.28 -1.15 -10.62
C TYR A 542 -1.75 -1.58 -9.26
N LYS A 543 -1.60 -0.65 -8.31
CA LYS A 543 -1.28 -1.03 -6.91
C LYS A 543 -2.38 -1.89 -6.28
N LEU A 544 -3.65 -1.58 -6.56
CA LEU A 544 -4.77 -2.41 -6.11
C LEU A 544 -4.77 -3.78 -6.77
N ARG A 545 -4.42 -3.89 -8.06
CA ARG A 545 -4.26 -5.17 -8.76
C ARG A 545 -3.30 -6.07 -7.99
N ASP A 546 -2.11 -5.57 -7.70
CA ASP A 546 -1.09 -6.35 -6.99
C ASP A 546 -1.57 -6.70 -5.57
N LEU A 547 -2.21 -5.76 -4.88
CA LEU A 547 -2.78 -5.98 -3.55
C LEU A 547 -3.86 -7.08 -3.54
N VAL A 548 -4.86 -7.00 -4.41
CA VAL A 548 -5.97 -7.98 -4.41
C VAL A 548 -5.50 -9.36 -4.86
N LEU A 549 -4.56 -9.42 -5.80
CA LEU A 549 -3.95 -10.68 -6.23
C LEU A 549 -3.11 -11.33 -5.13
N SER A 550 -2.57 -10.54 -4.19
CA SER A 550 -1.87 -11.11 -3.02
C SER A 550 -2.80 -11.90 -2.07
N TYR A 551 -4.11 -11.67 -2.16
CA TYR A 551 -5.14 -12.40 -1.40
C TYR A 551 -5.77 -13.58 -2.16
N VAL A 552 -5.38 -13.81 -3.42
CA VAL A 552 -5.84 -14.91 -4.27
C VAL A 552 -4.82 -16.05 -4.21
N ASP A 553 -5.30 -17.29 -4.25
CA ASP A 553 -4.40 -18.45 -4.26
C ASP A 553 -3.47 -18.43 -5.49
N LYS A 554 -2.16 -18.62 -5.30
CA LYS A 554 -1.14 -18.41 -6.36
C LYS A 554 -1.37 -19.26 -7.62
N ASP A 555 -1.88 -20.48 -7.46
CA ASP A 555 -2.24 -21.37 -8.56
C ASP A 555 -3.51 -20.92 -9.31
N ARG A 556 -4.33 -20.06 -8.68
CA ARG A 556 -5.50 -19.40 -9.27
C ARG A 556 -5.13 -18.07 -9.93
N VAL A 557 -4.16 -17.32 -9.40
CA VAL A 557 -3.71 -16.03 -9.97
C VAL A 557 -3.39 -16.17 -11.47
N SER A 558 -2.64 -17.21 -11.85
CA SER A 558 -2.28 -17.47 -13.26
C SER A 558 -3.45 -17.89 -14.17
N LYS A 559 -4.60 -18.24 -13.60
CA LYS A 559 -5.82 -18.69 -14.30
C LYS A 559 -6.89 -17.61 -14.37
N LEU A 560 -6.74 -16.51 -13.62
CA LEU A 560 -7.71 -15.41 -13.63
C LEU A 560 -7.70 -14.69 -14.98
N SER A 561 -8.89 -14.48 -15.52
CA SER A 561 -9.10 -13.54 -16.60
C SER A 561 -8.95 -12.10 -16.11
N ASN A 562 -8.59 -11.19 -17.01
CA ASN A 562 -8.52 -9.77 -16.69
C ASN A 562 -9.85 -9.19 -16.15
N ALA A 563 -10.99 -9.73 -16.59
CA ALA A 563 -12.31 -9.34 -16.10
C ALA A 563 -12.54 -9.78 -14.65
N GLU A 564 -12.05 -10.95 -14.25
CA GLU A 564 -12.08 -11.39 -12.86
C GLU A 564 -11.16 -10.53 -12.00
N ILE A 565 -9.93 -10.24 -12.46
CA ILE A 565 -9.00 -9.34 -11.75
C ILE A 565 -9.63 -7.96 -11.54
N ALA A 566 -10.23 -7.37 -12.59
CA ALA A 566 -10.94 -6.10 -12.46
C ALA A 566 -12.13 -6.19 -11.48
N SER A 567 -12.84 -7.31 -11.46
CA SER A 567 -13.92 -7.56 -10.48
C SER A 567 -13.39 -7.67 -9.05
N LEU A 568 -12.20 -8.25 -8.84
CA LEU A 568 -11.58 -8.30 -7.51
C LEU A 568 -11.24 -6.89 -7.00
N ILE A 569 -10.69 -6.04 -7.87
CA ILE A 569 -10.40 -4.64 -7.53
C ILE A 569 -11.69 -3.89 -7.18
N ASP A 570 -12.72 -4.04 -8.00
CA ASP A 570 -14.05 -3.47 -7.78
C ASP A 570 -14.64 -3.87 -6.43
N GLN A 571 -14.59 -5.16 -6.09
CA GLN A 571 -15.07 -5.67 -4.81
C GLN A 571 -14.23 -5.17 -3.65
N TRP A 572 -12.91 -5.12 -3.79
CA TRP A 572 -12.04 -4.51 -2.77
C TRP A 572 -12.47 -3.09 -2.46
N ILE A 573 -12.76 -2.29 -3.48
CA ILE A 573 -13.19 -0.91 -3.29
C ILE A 573 -14.56 -0.85 -2.62
N PHE A 574 -15.54 -1.60 -3.13
CA PHE A 574 -16.91 -1.64 -2.61
C PHE A 574 -16.97 -1.94 -1.11
N TRP A 575 -16.29 -3.00 -0.67
CA TRP A 575 -16.22 -3.40 0.73
C TRP A 575 -15.43 -2.41 1.58
N GLY A 576 -14.39 -1.81 1.01
CA GLY A 576 -13.63 -0.74 1.64
C GLY A 576 -14.43 0.52 1.92
N GLU A 577 -15.26 0.98 0.98
CA GLU A 577 -16.11 2.17 1.16
C GLU A 577 -17.21 1.96 2.20
N LYS A 578 -17.64 0.70 2.39
CA LYS A 578 -18.57 0.29 3.45
C LYS A 578 -17.91 0.15 4.83
N GLY A 579 -16.58 0.19 4.89
CA GLY A 579 -15.84 -0.09 6.11
C GLY A 579 -15.87 -1.57 6.54
N ASP A 580 -16.27 -2.47 5.63
CA ASP A 580 -16.45 -3.90 5.89
C ASP A 580 -15.46 -4.70 5.05
N ARG A 581 -14.20 -4.75 5.49
CA ARG A 581 -13.15 -5.53 4.80
C ARG A 581 -13.38 -7.03 4.90
N ASP A 582 -14.09 -7.50 5.93
CA ASP A 582 -14.41 -8.91 6.13
C ASP A 582 -15.35 -9.42 5.02
N GLY A 583 -16.26 -8.58 4.54
CA GLY A 583 -17.11 -8.86 3.39
C GLY A 583 -16.32 -9.15 2.10
N PHE A 584 -15.19 -8.46 1.87
CA PHE A 584 -14.31 -8.77 0.73
C PHE A 584 -13.66 -10.14 0.86
N TYR A 585 -13.12 -10.45 2.05
CA TYR A 585 -12.51 -11.76 2.28
C TYR A 585 -13.54 -12.88 2.19
N LYS A 586 -14.79 -12.64 2.61
CA LYS A 586 -15.89 -13.57 2.40
C LYS A 586 -16.18 -13.77 0.92
N TYR A 587 -16.29 -12.68 0.16
CA TYR A 587 -16.51 -12.74 -1.29
C TYR A 587 -15.43 -13.58 -2.01
N LEU A 588 -14.15 -13.40 -1.69
CA LEU A 588 -13.07 -14.21 -2.27
C LEU A 588 -13.27 -15.71 -2.07
N ARG A 589 -13.73 -16.08 -0.86
CA ARG A 589 -13.96 -17.48 -0.46
C ARG A 589 -15.20 -18.07 -1.13
N ASP A 590 -16.28 -17.30 -1.19
CA ASP A 590 -17.55 -17.71 -1.80
C ASP A 590 -17.37 -17.94 -3.32
N MET A 591 -16.53 -17.12 -3.95
CA MET A 591 -16.18 -17.25 -5.38
C MET A 591 -15.07 -18.27 -5.65
N GLY A 592 -14.47 -18.85 -4.60
CA GLY A 592 -13.38 -19.82 -4.73
C GLY A 592 -12.10 -19.23 -5.36
N TYR A 593 -11.90 -17.91 -5.29
CA TYR A 593 -10.62 -17.28 -5.63
C TYR A 593 -9.54 -17.58 -4.59
N ASN A 594 -10.00 -17.90 -3.38
CA ASN A 594 -9.24 -18.62 -2.40
C ASN A 594 -10.13 -19.76 -1.86
N GLU A 595 -9.57 -20.95 -1.58
CA GLU A 595 -10.26 -22.11 -0.94
C GLU A 595 -11.37 -21.71 0.07
N LYS A 596 -12.53 -22.41 -0.05
CA LYS A 596 -13.77 -22.25 0.74
C LYS A 596 -13.49 -22.18 2.25
N PRO A 597 -14.20 -21.32 3.03
CA PRO A 597 -14.12 -21.36 4.48
C PRO A 597 -14.69 -22.67 4.99
N GLY A 598 -13.80 -23.60 5.34
CA GLY A 598 -14.04 -24.39 6.54
C GLY A 598 -14.40 -23.42 7.67
N LEU A 599 -15.56 -23.61 8.31
CA LEU A 599 -16.13 -22.73 9.35
C LEU A 599 -15.04 -22.02 10.18
N LEU A 600 -14.90 -20.71 9.96
CA LEU A 600 -14.01 -19.85 10.73
C LEU A 600 -14.70 -19.57 12.07
N ASN A 601 -14.05 -19.93 13.18
CA ASN A 601 -14.35 -19.32 14.48
C ASN A 601 -13.62 -17.97 14.59
N SER A 602 -13.79 -17.27 15.71
CA SER A 602 -13.39 -15.87 15.95
C SER A 602 -11.89 -15.54 15.81
N GLU A 603 -11.05 -16.46 15.35
CA GLU A 603 -9.60 -16.27 15.17
C GLU A 603 -9.05 -16.73 13.81
N GLY A 604 -9.89 -16.99 12.79
CA GLY A 604 -9.43 -16.92 11.39
C GLY A 604 -8.70 -18.14 10.79
N LEU A 605 -8.92 -19.37 11.27
CA LEU A 605 -8.39 -20.61 10.65
C LEU A 605 -9.50 -21.52 10.08
N GLN A 606 -9.37 -21.99 8.84
CA GLN A 606 -10.34 -22.88 8.18
C GLN A 606 -10.11 -24.37 8.53
N VAL A 607 -11.19 -25.08 8.89
CA VAL A 607 -11.25 -26.55 8.99
C VAL A 607 -11.89 -27.13 7.72
N LYS A 608 -11.11 -27.78 6.83
CA LYS A 608 -11.68 -28.57 5.72
C LYS A 608 -12.53 -29.71 6.30
N ALA A 609 -13.83 -29.66 6.06
CA ALA A 609 -14.73 -30.77 6.26
C ALA A 609 -14.56 -31.75 5.10
N GLU A 610 -13.70 -32.76 5.27
CA GLU A 610 -13.80 -34.06 4.60
C GLU A 610 -12.87 -35.06 5.32
N THR A 611 -13.49 -35.87 6.19
CA THR A 611 -13.11 -37.24 6.58
C THR A 611 -11.63 -37.64 6.45
N ASN A 612 -10.84 -37.37 7.49
CA ASN A 612 -9.80 -38.28 8.00
C ASN A 612 -9.27 -37.77 9.34
N SER A 613 -10.07 -37.88 10.40
CA SER A 613 -9.65 -37.68 11.79
C SER A 613 -8.64 -38.75 12.28
N SER A 614 -8.17 -39.63 11.41
CA SER A 614 -7.36 -40.80 11.72
C SER A 614 -5.85 -40.54 11.79
N LYS A 615 -5.36 -39.33 11.46
CA LYS A 615 -3.90 -39.09 11.34
C LYS A 615 -3.25 -38.32 12.49
N PHE A 616 -3.99 -37.68 13.39
CA PHE A 616 -3.42 -36.94 14.52
C PHE A 616 -4.22 -37.17 15.80
N ALA A 617 -3.50 -37.37 16.89
CA ALA A 617 -4.08 -37.63 18.19
C ALA A 617 -3.19 -37.04 19.29
N TRP A 618 -3.78 -36.86 20.46
CA TRP A 618 -3.04 -36.67 21.69
C TRP A 618 -2.46 -38.01 22.12
N VAL A 619 -1.15 -38.16 22.06
CA VAL A 619 -0.45 -39.39 22.47
C VAL A 619 0.18 -39.15 23.83
N GLN A 620 -0.06 -40.01 24.80
CA GLN A 620 0.52 -39.92 26.12
C GLN A 620 2.03 -40.15 26.01
N THR A 621 2.82 -39.13 26.34
CA THR A 621 4.28 -39.13 26.20
C THR A 621 5.01 -39.14 27.53
N GLY A 622 4.33 -38.90 28.65
CA GLY A 622 4.98 -38.91 29.96
C GLY A 622 4.03 -38.75 31.13
N LYS A 623 4.62 -38.62 32.33
CA LYS A 623 3.93 -38.33 33.58
C LYS A 623 4.76 -37.36 34.42
N ILE A 624 4.09 -36.48 35.16
CA ILE A 624 4.69 -35.56 36.14
C ILE A 624 4.05 -35.85 37.50
N ILE A 625 4.86 -36.07 38.54
CA ILE A 625 4.40 -36.34 39.91
C ILE A 625 4.83 -35.19 40.82
N GLU A 626 3.86 -34.56 41.46
CA GLU A 626 4.07 -33.58 42.53
C GLU A 626 3.69 -34.26 43.87
N ASP A 627 4.67 -34.83 44.55
CA ASP A 627 4.44 -35.74 45.69
C ASP A 627 4.14 -35.06 47.03
N GLY A 628 4.29 -33.72 47.11
CA GLY A 628 3.99 -32.92 48.29
C GLY A 628 4.88 -33.18 49.51
N LYS A 629 5.88 -34.08 49.43
CA LYS A 629 6.67 -34.52 50.60
C LYS A 629 7.47 -33.37 51.21
N ALA A 630 8.11 -32.54 50.38
CA ALA A 630 8.87 -31.38 50.84
C ALA A 630 7.99 -30.37 51.63
N ALA A 631 6.74 -30.17 51.20
CA ALA A 631 5.81 -29.29 51.90
C ALA A 631 5.37 -29.88 53.25
N VAL A 632 5.13 -31.20 53.31
CA VAL A 632 4.85 -31.93 54.55
C VAL A 632 6.02 -31.83 55.53
N GLU A 633 7.24 -32.06 55.07
CA GLU A 633 8.45 -31.95 55.90
C GLU A 633 8.63 -30.54 56.46
N ALA A 634 8.40 -29.51 55.65
CA ALA A 634 8.45 -28.12 56.10
C ALA A 634 7.39 -27.81 57.17
N ASN A 635 6.13 -28.24 56.94
CA ASN A 635 5.04 -28.04 57.90
C ASN A 635 5.30 -28.74 59.24
N ASN A 636 5.85 -29.96 59.19
CA ASN A 636 6.17 -30.73 60.41
C ASN A 636 7.31 -30.11 61.23
N LYS A 637 8.21 -29.32 60.61
CA LYS A 637 9.31 -28.62 61.31
C LYS A 637 8.87 -27.36 62.06
N ASN A 638 7.69 -26.82 61.79
CA ASN A 638 7.21 -25.56 62.35
C ASN A 638 6.68 -25.66 63.80
N GLY A 639 6.99 -26.72 64.54
CA GLY A 639 6.59 -26.89 65.94
C GLY A 639 5.08 -27.10 66.15
N ASN A 640 4.34 -27.52 65.12
CA ASN A 640 2.91 -27.79 65.22
C ASN A 640 2.67 -29.06 66.05
N VAL A 641 1.64 -29.04 66.90
CA VAL A 641 1.18 -30.21 67.67
C VAL A 641 0.48 -31.27 66.81
N TRP A 642 0.37 -31.02 65.50
CA TRP A 642 -0.12 -31.97 64.49
C TRP A 642 0.91 -32.23 63.40
N GLN A 643 1.11 -33.52 63.11
CA GLN A 643 2.04 -34.01 62.12
C GLN A 643 1.30 -34.55 60.89
N GLN A 644 1.76 -34.14 59.71
CA GLN A 644 1.28 -34.61 58.41
C GLN A 644 2.16 -35.77 57.91
N SER A 645 1.55 -36.77 57.27
CA SER A 645 2.27 -37.78 56.49
C SER A 645 1.54 -38.14 55.20
N LEU A 646 2.32 -38.39 54.15
CA LEU A 646 1.88 -38.65 52.79
C LEU A 646 2.57 -39.93 52.29
N ASP A 647 1.77 -40.91 51.88
CA ASP A 647 2.23 -42.16 51.25
C ASP A 647 1.50 -42.32 49.91
N GLY A 648 2.20 -42.03 48.81
CA GLY A 648 1.61 -41.88 47.48
C GLY A 648 2.37 -42.64 46.40
N SER A 649 1.61 -43.20 45.47
CA SER A 649 2.04 -43.90 44.26
C SER A 649 1.21 -43.44 43.04
N ASP A 650 1.58 -43.93 41.85
CA ASP A 650 0.78 -43.72 40.64
C ASP A 650 -0.54 -44.49 40.75
N GLY A 651 -1.62 -43.78 41.08
CA GLY A 651 -2.97 -44.33 41.25
C GLY A 651 -3.51 -44.35 42.68
N SER A 652 -2.72 -43.98 43.69
CA SER A 652 -3.19 -43.93 45.08
C SER A 652 -2.38 -42.99 45.93
N VAL A 653 -3.04 -42.32 46.87
CA VAL A 653 -2.36 -41.61 47.95
C VAL A 653 -3.13 -41.74 49.25
N LYS A 654 -2.41 -42.08 50.32
CA LYS A 654 -2.89 -42.04 51.70
C LYS A 654 -2.30 -40.81 52.39
N MET A 655 -3.16 -40.02 52.98
CA MET A 655 -2.80 -38.83 53.77
C MET A 655 -3.22 -39.06 55.22
N THR A 656 -2.35 -38.75 56.17
CA THR A 656 -2.63 -38.91 57.60
C THR A 656 -2.23 -37.66 58.37
N TYR A 657 -3.08 -37.26 59.31
CA TYR A 657 -2.88 -36.12 60.20
C TYR A 657 -2.94 -36.59 61.65
N THR A 658 -1.81 -36.55 62.36
CA THR A 658 -1.63 -37.18 63.67
C THR A 658 -1.33 -36.13 64.74
N TYR A 659 -2.00 -36.20 65.88
CA TYR A 659 -1.71 -35.35 67.03
C TYR A 659 -0.48 -35.87 67.77
N ILE A 660 0.52 -35.01 67.94
CA ILE A 660 1.78 -35.30 68.63
C ILE A 660 1.96 -34.50 69.91
N GLY A 661 1.01 -33.63 70.24
CA GLY A 661 1.00 -32.83 71.48
C GLY A 661 0.74 -33.66 72.75
N ASN A 662 0.63 -32.96 73.88
CA ASN A 662 0.32 -33.56 75.17
C ASN A 662 -1.18 -33.89 75.27
N ASP A 663 -1.52 -34.93 76.03
CA ASP A 663 -2.91 -35.29 76.27
C ASP A 663 -3.69 -34.16 76.98
N ASP A 664 -4.92 -33.92 76.53
CA ASP A 664 -5.89 -33.08 77.21
C ASP A 664 -7.29 -33.75 77.25
N ASN A 665 -8.33 -32.97 77.58
CA ASN A 665 -9.71 -33.45 77.70
C ASN A 665 -10.36 -33.78 76.34
N TRP A 666 -9.78 -33.32 75.23
CA TRP A 666 -10.33 -33.35 73.87
C TRP A 666 -9.40 -34.08 72.88
N MET A 667 -8.09 -34.11 73.12
CA MET A 667 -7.06 -34.69 72.25
C MET A 667 -6.13 -35.62 73.03
N LYS A 668 -5.80 -36.78 72.46
CA LYS A 668 -4.81 -37.73 73.00
C LYS A 668 -3.68 -37.89 72.00
N LYS A 669 -2.45 -37.97 72.50
CA LYS A 669 -1.26 -38.22 71.69
C LYS A 669 -1.43 -39.50 70.88
N GLY A 670 -1.14 -39.43 69.59
CA GLY A 670 -1.33 -40.54 68.64
C GLY A 670 -2.72 -40.62 68.01
N MET A 671 -3.68 -39.81 68.45
CA MET A 671 -4.94 -39.65 67.72
C MET A 671 -4.66 -39.17 66.29
N ASN A 672 -5.37 -39.74 65.33
CA ASN A 672 -5.17 -39.40 63.94
C ASN A 672 -6.44 -39.51 63.10
N GLU A 673 -6.37 -38.80 61.98
CA GLU A 673 -7.36 -38.80 60.92
C GLU A 673 -6.64 -39.13 59.61
N SER A 674 -7.17 -40.09 58.85
CA SER A 674 -6.58 -40.50 57.57
C SER A 674 -7.62 -40.56 56.45
N GLY A 675 -7.16 -40.21 55.26
CA GLY A 675 -7.92 -40.36 54.03
C GLY A 675 -7.12 -41.02 52.94
N GLN A 676 -7.83 -41.62 52.01
CA GLN A 676 -7.24 -42.24 50.83
C GLN A 676 -7.98 -41.76 49.58
N VAL A 677 -7.19 -41.35 48.59
CA VAL A 677 -7.67 -41.07 47.23
C VAL A 677 -7.00 -42.07 46.30
N THR A 678 -7.80 -42.84 45.57
CA THR A 678 -7.33 -43.78 44.54
C THR A 678 -7.92 -43.42 43.19
N TRP A 679 -7.17 -43.62 42.11
CA TRP A 679 -7.66 -43.40 40.76
C TRP A 679 -7.10 -44.42 39.76
N SER A 680 -7.84 -44.69 38.69
CA SER A 680 -7.30 -45.37 37.52
C SER A 680 -6.51 -44.39 36.65
N PRO A 681 -5.54 -44.85 35.84
CA PRO A 681 -5.03 -44.05 34.72
C PRO A 681 -6.16 -43.63 33.77
N PRO A 682 -5.93 -42.62 32.90
CA PRO A 682 -6.84 -42.28 31.82
C PRO A 682 -7.15 -43.51 30.94
N SER A 683 -8.41 -43.66 30.53
CA SER A 683 -8.87 -44.84 29.78
C SER A 683 -8.21 -45.07 28.41
N LYS A 684 -7.52 -44.06 27.87
CA LYS A 684 -6.79 -44.14 26.60
C LYS A 684 -5.44 -43.42 26.69
N THR A 685 -4.42 -44.04 26.10
CA THR A 685 -3.09 -43.44 25.90
C THR A 685 -3.00 -42.66 24.60
N THR A 686 -3.93 -42.87 23.67
CA THR A 686 -4.08 -42.10 22.42
C THR A 686 -5.51 -41.58 22.35
N LEU A 687 -5.67 -40.26 22.30
CA LEU A 687 -6.98 -39.60 22.29
C LEU A 687 -7.16 -38.80 21.01
N TYR A 688 -8.14 -39.18 20.21
CA TYR A 688 -8.54 -38.43 19.02
C TYR A 688 -9.46 -37.26 19.41
N PRO A 689 -9.53 -36.18 18.59
CA PRO A 689 -10.48 -35.10 18.85
C PRO A 689 -11.91 -35.59 19.02
N GLY A 690 -12.54 -35.18 20.11
CA GLY A 690 -13.90 -35.61 20.47
C GLY A 690 -13.96 -36.94 21.23
N ASP A 691 -12.84 -37.65 21.40
CA ASP A 691 -12.78 -38.82 22.27
C ASP A 691 -13.19 -38.45 23.69
N GLU A 692 -13.95 -39.35 24.30
CA GLU A 692 -14.19 -39.35 25.73
C GLU A 692 -13.03 -40.07 26.42
N VAL A 693 -12.45 -39.40 27.41
CA VAL A 693 -11.49 -39.98 28.36
C VAL A 693 -12.18 -40.14 29.70
N SER A 694 -11.97 -41.29 30.34
CA SER A 694 -12.58 -41.64 31.61
C SER A 694 -11.53 -42.05 32.63
N MET A 695 -11.81 -41.76 33.90
CA MET A 695 -11.00 -42.20 35.04
C MET A 695 -11.92 -42.64 36.17
N GLN A 696 -11.60 -43.76 36.81
CA GLN A 696 -12.24 -44.13 38.06
C GLN A 696 -11.60 -43.34 39.20
N MET A 697 -12.40 -42.76 40.09
CA MET A 697 -11.94 -42.08 41.28
C MET A 697 -12.64 -42.63 42.52
N ASN A 698 -11.88 -42.92 43.57
CA ASN A 698 -12.41 -43.22 44.89
C ASN A 698 -11.78 -42.31 45.93
N VAL A 699 -12.61 -41.74 46.80
CA VAL A 699 -12.20 -40.88 47.90
C VAL A 699 -12.85 -41.40 49.18
N ALA A 700 -12.03 -41.83 50.12
CA ALA A 700 -12.49 -42.42 51.36
C ALA A 700 -11.82 -41.75 52.56
N HIS A 701 -12.64 -41.47 53.57
CA HIS A 701 -12.16 -41.26 54.92
C HIS A 701 -11.98 -42.63 55.58
N ILE A 702 -10.74 -43.02 55.88
CA ILE A 702 -10.40 -44.41 56.20
C ILE A 702 -10.07 -44.64 57.68
N ASN A 703 -9.75 -43.58 58.43
CA ASN A 703 -9.55 -43.70 59.87
C ASN A 703 -9.87 -42.39 60.56
N ASN A 704 -10.65 -42.46 61.64
CA ASN A 704 -10.87 -41.35 62.55
C ASN A 704 -10.89 -41.84 63.99
N THR A 705 -9.86 -41.52 64.77
CA THR A 705 -9.78 -41.97 66.17
C THR A 705 -10.47 -41.01 67.15
N HIS A 706 -11.14 -39.92 66.69
CA HIS A 706 -11.77 -38.94 67.56
C HIS A 706 -12.96 -38.18 66.92
N LYS A 707 -13.97 -37.84 67.71
CA LYS A 707 -15.25 -37.29 67.19
C LYS A 707 -15.29 -35.76 67.03
N ASN A 708 -14.27 -35.05 67.50
CA ASN A 708 -14.29 -33.59 67.65
C ASN A 708 -13.61 -32.82 66.50
N GLN A 709 -13.21 -33.47 65.40
CA GLN A 709 -12.68 -32.77 64.24
C GLN A 709 -13.52 -32.91 62.99
N ALA A 710 -13.72 -31.76 62.35
CA ALA A 710 -14.18 -31.67 60.98
C ALA A 710 -12.96 -31.77 60.04
N GLY A 711 -12.83 -32.89 59.35
CA GLY A 711 -11.86 -33.08 58.28
C GLY A 711 -12.53 -33.66 57.04
N GLY A 712 -11.85 -33.48 55.92
CA GLY A 712 -12.31 -33.97 54.64
C GLY A 712 -11.15 -34.17 53.69
N TRP A 713 -11.27 -35.20 52.87
CA TRP A 713 -10.30 -35.57 51.86
C TRP A 713 -10.95 -35.38 50.50
N THR A 714 -10.26 -34.72 49.59
CA THR A 714 -10.80 -34.33 48.30
C THR A 714 -9.99 -34.92 47.17
N GLY A 715 -10.68 -35.48 46.19
CA GLY A 715 -10.12 -35.89 44.91
C GLY A 715 -10.84 -35.19 43.76
N LEU A 716 -10.09 -34.72 42.78
CA LEU A 716 -10.61 -34.20 41.52
C LEU A 716 -9.66 -34.52 40.35
N ALA A 717 -10.20 -34.48 39.12
CA ALA A 717 -9.43 -34.61 37.90
C ALA A 717 -9.71 -33.44 36.94
N GLN A 718 -8.67 -32.98 36.25
CA GLN A 718 -8.72 -31.82 35.35
C GLN A 718 -7.93 -32.08 34.08
N ILE A 719 -8.30 -31.38 33.01
CA ILE A 719 -7.56 -31.31 31.76
C ILE A 719 -7.24 -29.86 31.40
N TYR A 720 -5.99 -29.60 31.03
CA TYR A 720 -5.52 -28.27 30.59
C TYR A 720 -4.27 -28.39 29.72
N LYS A 721 -3.98 -27.34 28.95
CA LYS A 721 -2.75 -27.23 28.16
C LYS A 721 -1.56 -26.95 29.07
N ILE A 722 -0.38 -27.45 28.72
CA ILE A 722 0.85 -27.20 29.48
C ILE A 722 1.96 -26.65 28.59
N ASP A 723 2.84 -25.86 29.18
CA ASP A 723 4.10 -25.46 28.55
C ASP A 723 5.11 -26.62 28.53
N ASN A 724 6.29 -26.37 27.96
CA ASN A 724 7.33 -27.38 27.86
C ASN A 724 7.92 -27.82 29.22
N ASN A 725 7.74 -27.01 30.27
CA ASN A 725 8.20 -27.27 31.63
C ASN A 725 7.11 -27.89 32.52
N GLY A 726 5.91 -28.14 31.98
CA GLY A 726 4.78 -28.68 32.73
C GLY A 726 3.92 -27.63 33.45
N GLY A 727 4.18 -26.34 33.22
CA GLY A 727 3.37 -25.24 33.73
C GLY A 727 2.01 -25.18 33.04
N GLN A 728 0.93 -24.94 33.78
CA GLN A 728 -0.42 -24.85 33.23
C GLN A 728 -0.58 -23.60 32.35
N LEU A 729 -1.13 -23.79 31.16
CA LEU A 729 -1.52 -22.74 30.22
C LEU A 729 -3.06 -22.65 30.16
N GLY A 730 -3.59 -21.48 30.50
CA GLY A 730 -5.02 -21.19 30.41
C GLY A 730 -5.89 -21.89 31.46
N ALA A 731 -7.20 -21.86 31.22
CA ALA A 731 -8.19 -22.44 32.12
C ALA A 731 -8.20 -23.98 32.06
N ALA A 732 -8.45 -24.62 33.20
CA ALA A 732 -8.65 -26.05 33.29
C ALA A 732 -10.13 -26.42 33.15
N ALA A 733 -10.39 -27.47 32.37
CA ALA A 733 -11.68 -28.13 32.36
C ALA A 733 -11.66 -29.30 33.37
N TYR A 734 -12.73 -29.47 34.13
CA TYR A 734 -12.83 -30.56 35.08
C TYR A 734 -13.43 -31.80 34.41
N LEU A 735 -12.96 -32.98 34.79
CA LEU A 735 -13.67 -34.22 34.49
C LEU A 735 -14.83 -34.33 35.48
N THR A 736 -16.01 -34.69 34.98
CA THR A 736 -17.25 -34.78 35.79
C THR A 736 -17.83 -36.18 35.75
N ASP A 737 -18.52 -36.60 36.80
CA ASP A 737 -19.35 -37.78 36.73
C ASP A 737 -20.65 -37.56 35.94
N LYS A 738 -21.49 -38.60 35.86
CA LYS A 738 -22.78 -38.57 35.17
C LYS A 738 -23.74 -37.48 35.67
N ASP A 739 -23.55 -37.00 36.90
CA ASP A 739 -24.38 -35.98 37.54
C ASP A 739 -23.72 -34.58 37.46
N GLY A 740 -22.60 -34.45 36.74
CA GLY A 740 -21.87 -33.19 36.54
C GLY A 740 -20.93 -32.82 37.69
N LYS A 741 -20.68 -33.73 38.65
CA LYS A 741 -19.84 -33.46 39.81
C LYS A 741 -18.35 -33.66 39.46
N SER A 742 -17.53 -32.66 39.73
CA SER A 742 -16.09 -32.62 39.38
C SER A 742 -15.14 -32.82 40.56
N SER A 743 -15.65 -32.76 41.79
CA SER A 743 -14.87 -32.84 43.02
C SER A 743 -15.57 -33.71 44.04
N PHE A 744 -14.83 -34.65 44.63
CA PHE A 744 -15.35 -35.65 45.55
C PHE A 744 -14.67 -35.46 46.90
N THR A 745 -15.45 -35.08 47.91
CA THR A 745 -14.96 -34.90 49.27
C THR A 745 -15.62 -35.89 50.21
N SER A 746 -14.81 -36.73 50.87
CA SER A 746 -15.26 -37.60 51.97
C SER A 746 -14.89 -36.95 53.30
N GLY A 747 -15.88 -36.53 54.09
CA GLY A 747 -15.72 -35.77 55.32
C GLY A 747 -17.06 -35.44 55.99
N VAL A 748 -17.09 -34.48 56.91
CA VAL A 748 -18.31 -34.11 57.67
C VAL A 748 -19.51 -33.84 56.78
N GLY A 749 -19.32 -33.15 55.66
CA GLY A 749 -20.40 -32.74 54.76
C GLY A 749 -21.14 -33.89 54.07
N ASN A 750 -20.57 -35.09 54.03
CA ASN A 750 -21.23 -36.29 53.52
C ASN A 750 -21.22 -37.44 54.55
N ASN A 751 -21.20 -37.10 55.85
CA ASN A 751 -21.14 -38.09 56.94
C ASN A 751 -19.97 -39.09 56.82
N TYR A 752 -18.85 -38.65 56.25
CA TYR A 752 -17.63 -39.44 56.04
C TYR A 752 -17.81 -40.65 55.12
N GLU A 753 -18.87 -40.69 54.32
CA GLU A 753 -19.09 -41.78 53.37
C GLU A 753 -17.99 -41.79 52.30
N ALA A 754 -17.57 -43.00 51.90
CA ALA A 754 -16.66 -43.18 50.78
C ALA A 754 -17.40 -42.88 49.46
N LEU A 755 -16.75 -42.12 48.59
CA LEU A 755 -17.27 -41.75 47.28
C LEU A 755 -16.51 -42.50 46.21
N SER A 756 -17.22 -43.10 45.27
CA SER A 756 -16.66 -43.81 44.12
C SER A 756 -17.42 -43.39 42.88
N SER A 757 -16.70 -42.90 41.86
CA SER A 757 -17.34 -42.46 40.62
C SER A 757 -16.39 -42.53 39.43
N THR A 758 -16.95 -42.76 38.25
CA THR A 758 -16.22 -42.60 36.99
C THR A 758 -16.40 -41.16 36.52
N VAL A 759 -15.30 -40.43 36.36
CA VAL A 759 -15.29 -39.08 35.81
C VAL A 759 -14.89 -39.10 34.36
N ILE A 760 -15.55 -38.28 33.54
CA ILE A 760 -15.34 -38.21 32.09
C ILE A 760 -15.07 -36.77 31.63
N ALA A 761 -14.34 -36.64 30.54
CA ALA A 761 -14.28 -35.41 29.76
C ALA A 761 -14.08 -35.74 28.28
N LYS A 762 -14.54 -34.83 27.41
CA LYS A 762 -14.19 -34.87 25.98
C LYS A 762 -12.93 -34.08 25.75
N VAL A 763 -12.02 -34.63 24.96
CA VAL A 763 -10.80 -33.91 24.59
C VAL A 763 -10.99 -33.14 23.29
N GLY A 764 -10.53 -31.89 23.28
CA GLY A 764 -10.47 -31.07 22.09
C GLY A 764 -9.33 -31.48 21.16
N GLN A 765 -9.27 -30.87 19.99
CA GLN A 765 -8.14 -31.02 19.08
C GLN A 765 -6.93 -30.19 19.54
N GLY A 766 -5.72 -30.70 19.34
CA GLY A 766 -4.50 -29.90 19.46
C GLY A 766 -4.32 -28.93 18.30
N THR A 767 -3.88 -27.71 18.61
CA THR A 767 -3.73 -26.62 17.66
C THR A 767 -2.43 -26.69 16.86
N GLN A 768 -1.41 -27.39 17.37
CA GLN A 768 -0.13 -27.56 16.66
C GLN A 768 0.61 -28.85 17.06
N VAL A 769 1.38 -29.42 16.13
CA VAL A 769 2.21 -30.60 16.43
C VAL A 769 3.24 -30.26 17.52
N GLY A 770 3.40 -31.16 18.48
CA GLY A 770 4.26 -30.95 19.64
C GLY A 770 3.60 -30.19 20.79
N GLU A 771 2.38 -29.68 20.62
CA GLU A 771 1.59 -29.11 21.72
C GLU A 771 1.39 -30.14 22.84
N LYS A 772 1.38 -29.69 24.09
CA LYS A 772 1.22 -30.55 25.25
C LYS A 772 -0.04 -30.21 26.04
N MET A 773 -0.71 -31.25 26.54
CA MET A 773 -1.76 -31.14 27.54
C MET A 773 -1.53 -32.13 28.68
N ALA A 774 -2.13 -31.86 29.84
CA ALA A 774 -2.11 -32.75 30.98
C ALA A 774 -3.53 -33.12 31.38
N ILE A 775 -3.74 -34.40 31.66
CA ILE A 775 -4.85 -34.86 32.51
C ILE A 775 -4.28 -35.05 33.91
N ARG A 776 -4.65 -34.18 34.84
CA ARG A 776 -4.12 -34.15 36.20
C ARG A 776 -5.16 -34.63 37.20
N VAL A 777 -4.75 -35.57 38.05
CA VAL A 777 -5.46 -35.91 39.29
C VAL A 777 -4.85 -35.13 40.44
N SER A 778 -5.70 -34.51 41.26
CA SER A 778 -5.30 -33.82 42.48
C SER A 778 -6.01 -34.44 43.67
N ALA A 779 -5.23 -34.84 44.67
CA ALA A 779 -5.71 -35.29 45.97
C ALA A 779 -5.26 -34.29 47.03
N SER A 780 -6.15 -33.90 47.94
CA SER A 780 -5.83 -32.95 49.01
C SER A 780 -6.63 -33.17 50.28
N GLY A 781 -6.08 -32.71 51.40
CA GLY A 781 -6.77 -32.67 52.69
C GLY A 781 -5.83 -32.28 53.82
N LYS A 782 -6.35 -31.59 54.84
CA LYS A 782 -5.59 -31.12 56.02
C LYS A 782 -4.26 -30.40 55.66
N GLY A 783 -4.26 -29.63 54.58
CA GLY A 783 -3.08 -28.89 54.09
C GLY A 783 -2.05 -29.72 53.33
N MET A 784 -2.33 -31.01 53.09
CA MET A 784 -1.53 -31.89 52.23
C MET A 784 -2.09 -31.88 50.80
N SER A 785 -1.22 -32.04 49.82
CA SER A 785 -1.60 -32.21 48.41
C SER A 785 -0.67 -33.17 47.69
N TYR A 786 -1.24 -34.01 46.83
CA TYR A 786 -0.52 -34.92 45.95
C TYR A 786 -1.14 -34.84 44.55
N ARG A 787 -0.31 -34.70 43.51
CA ARG A 787 -0.82 -34.57 42.14
C ARG A 787 -0.05 -35.45 41.15
N VAL A 788 -0.78 -36.05 40.22
CA VAL A 788 -0.21 -36.80 39.09
C VAL A 788 -0.79 -36.26 37.81
N SER A 789 0.08 -35.84 36.88
CA SER A 789 -0.30 -35.29 35.58
C SER A 789 0.14 -36.25 34.47
N TYR A 790 -0.80 -36.85 33.75
CA TYR A 790 -0.56 -37.65 32.56
C TYR A 790 -0.39 -36.71 31.37
N VAL A 791 0.81 -36.67 30.79
CA VAL A 791 1.20 -35.71 29.74
C VAL A 791 0.94 -36.32 28.38
N TYR A 792 0.23 -35.57 27.53
CA TYR A 792 -0.06 -35.93 26.16
C TYR A 792 0.55 -34.90 25.20
N THR A 793 1.11 -35.38 24.10
CA THR A 793 1.62 -34.56 23.00
C THR A 793 0.75 -34.72 21.76
N TRP A 794 0.36 -33.61 21.14
CA TRP A 794 -0.36 -33.63 19.87
C TRP A 794 0.60 -33.99 18.73
N GLN A 795 0.39 -35.13 18.08
CA GLN A 795 1.30 -35.59 17.03
C GLN A 795 0.61 -36.48 16.00
N GLY A 796 1.29 -36.64 14.86
CA GLY A 796 0.84 -37.53 13.81
C GLY A 796 0.91 -38.99 14.29
N VAL A 797 -0.14 -39.75 14.05
CA VAL A 797 -0.20 -41.19 14.30
C VAL A 797 -0.37 -41.89 12.95
N SER A 798 0.58 -42.78 12.64
CA SER A 798 0.43 -43.73 11.53
C SER A 798 -0.51 -44.84 11.96
N ASN A 799 -1.41 -45.25 11.06
CA ASN A 799 -2.17 -46.49 11.25
C ASN A 799 -1.26 -47.70 11.47
#